data_AF-C9ZU76-F1
#
_entry.id   AF-C9ZU76-F1
#
_cell.length_a   1.000
_cell.length_b   1.000
_cell.length_c   1.000
_cell.angle_alpha   90.00
_cell.angle_beta   90.00
_cell.angle_gamma   90.00
#
_symmetry.space_group_name_H-M   'P 1'
#
loop_
_entity.id
_entity.type
_entity.pdbx_description
1 polymer ?
#
loop_
_entity_poly.entity_id
_entity_poly.type
_entity_poly.pdbx_seq_one_letter_code
_entity_poly.pdbx_strand_id
1 'polypeptide(L)'
;MTKKSGHEGGTSLNGNGSSSTTPSNTVPTSLTFAGSVAATRKTFLQREAVLDACAVTTNNVALAQARRTALRDSGARIVKLFEELAQTYAANMKTATASQEGSGTGTPSAKDGPITVEQLNMINCMAEAYAESFRKECGLELALGDMVMSDAPANTSKKENDNSGSRNHNSASKGGDSTGGEAGGTAAGPAQEAIRRRIAPLQRALASAKELRNIPTYNKILSVAQRGNVGANSLTTLVKNLTETLEESLQELEGGYGSCSNSANDVAEWACWVQPLVRLTNECLQTKPLEKIMEGPRERLRRVAFDVEEKQREQEDAVTDGDMVRSEQLYFEKTALLESMRPIYDELEAAIEESKRASVDEPSKELRSLVKELSTKQAPKVLDREKQVRRRGKTDLERLLARREEIMAARTKQTSTFKVYLAEWDKMFRHNEQQQENCLRAIEELEQRLKYLSEERAILVEDRLEVAAQEQQRSEDAASFMLFAAQHEQKLRKTIENLDQSLSCGERVLEVVRSSYQHLGKYLQDMVQREADEQLLEVRKERLSHFRGLYLTLGELKYKKERHLEELDKRIEYYHVQQELAMDTFNPKAKEFSKAKKDLLEVKETMQQQIDLIGQKAVKQLEDFKPTEQLLLASGVKFVHPVKELEEMNQRRTQKLLEYHNLMSTIGDGRSREEAEANGKVAPKTSS
;
A
#
# COMPACT_ATOMS: atom_id res chain seq x y z
N MET A 1 1.24 8.38 102.47
CA MET A 1 0.48 9.13 103.51
C MET A 1 -0.50 10.06 102.82
N THR A 2 -1.77 9.90 103.13
CA THR A 2 -2.92 10.63 102.58
C THR A 2 -3.07 12.01 103.22
N LYS A 3 -3.33 13.04 102.40
CA LYS A 3 -4.15 14.19 102.82
C LYS A 3 -4.86 14.83 101.61
N LYS A 4 -6.19 14.86 101.72
CA LYS A 4 -7.19 15.50 100.85
C LYS A 4 -7.39 16.97 101.25
N SER A 5 -7.77 17.80 100.27
CA SER A 5 -8.90 18.78 100.21
C SER A 5 -8.47 19.97 99.34
N GLY A 6 -9.06 20.24 98.16
CA GLY A 6 -10.40 20.82 97.94
C GLY A 6 -10.27 22.36 97.90
N HIS A 7 -10.83 23.16 97.00
CA HIS A 7 -11.99 23.04 96.11
C HIS A 7 -12.01 24.26 95.14
N GLU A 8 -12.60 24.04 93.95
CA GLU A 8 -13.34 24.97 93.06
C GLU A 8 -12.70 26.21 92.40
N GLY A 9 -12.77 26.20 91.06
CA GLY A 9 -12.56 27.33 90.16
C GLY A 9 -12.69 26.86 88.71
N GLY A 10 -13.91 26.76 88.21
CA GLY A 10 -14.20 26.26 86.87
C GLY A 10 -13.66 27.16 85.76
N THR A 11 -13.09 26.54 84.72
CA THR A 11 -13.13 27.06 83.34
C THR A 11 -12.89 25.89 82.40
N SER A 12 -13.99 25.43 81.80
CA SER A 12 -13.97 24.56 80.63
C SER A 12 -13.39 25.37 79.47
N LEU A 13 -12.12 25.12 79.12
CA LEU A 13 -11.55 25.57 77.85
C LEU A 13 -11.65 24.43 76.85
N ASN A 14 -12.83 24.38 76.24
CA ASN A 14 -13.07 23.77 74.95
C ASN A 14 -12.17 24.50 73.93
N GLY A 15 -11.19 23.80 73.35
CA GLY A 15 -10.20 24.44 72.48
C GLY A 15 -9.35 23.49 71.64
N ASN A 16 -9.82 22.28 71.36
CA ASN A 16 -9.25 21.44 70.30
C ASN A 16 -10.15 21.57 69.06
N GLY A 17 -9.97 22.69 68.34
CA GLY A 17 -10.49 22.90 67.00
C GLY A 17 -9.35 22.77 66.00
N SER A 18 -8.93 21.56 65.71
CA SER A 18 -8.16 21.26 64.50
C SER A 18 -9.05 21.62 63.32
N SER A 19 -8.83 22.77 62.69
CA SER A 19 -9.55 23.15 61.47
C SER A 19 -9.10 22.23 60.33
N SER A 20 -9.79 21.11 60.19
CA SER A 20 -9.90 20.38 58.94
C SER A 20 -10.64 21.25 57.94
N THR A 21 -9.93 22.12 57.22
CA THR A 21 -10.47 22.70 56.00
C THR A 21 -10.46 21.63 54.92
N THR A 22 -11.57 20.89 54.87
CA THR A 22 -12.07 20.28 53.64
C THR A 22 -11.96 21.30 52.50
N PRO A 23 -11.31 21.01 51.36
CA PRO A 23 -11.42 21.87 50.20
C PRO A 23 -12.87 21.75 49.70
N SER A 24 -13.64 22.83 49.86
CA SER A 24 -14.96 22.94 49.25
C SER A 24 -14.80 22.83 47.73
N ASN A 25 -15.40 21.80 47.16
CA ASN A 25 -15.66 21.70 45.73
C ASN A 25 -16.66 22.80 45.33
N THR A 26 -16.14 23.95 44.97
CA THR A 26 -16.80 24.91 44.09
C THR A 26 -15.81 25.23 42.98
N VAL A 27 -16.04 24.62 41.82
CA VAL A 27 -15.31 24.91 40.58
C VAL A 27 -15.70 26.33 40.16
N PRO A 28 -14.76 27.30 40.04
CA PRO A 28 -15.03 28.54 39.34
C PRO A 28 -14.75 28.29 37.85
N THR A 29 -15.82 28.16 37.08
CA THR A 29 -15.82 28.03 35.62
C THR A 29 -15.52 29.37 34.92
N SER A 30 -14.53 30.13 35.42
CA SER A 30 -13.90 31.25 34.70
C SER A 30 -12.53 31.52 35.31
N LEU A 31 -11.46 31.08 34.64
CA LEU A 31 -10.12 31.55 34.92
C LEU A 31 -10.06 33.04 34.57
N THR A 32 -10.14 33.90 35.58
CA THR A 32 -9.81 35.32 35.42
C THR A 32 -8.36 35.42 34.94
N PHE A 33 -8.02 36.44 34.13
CA PHE A 33 -6.65 36.65 33.65
C PHE A 33 -5.62 36.61 34.79
N ALA A 34 -5.98 37.15 35.97
CA ALA A 34 -5.17 37.10 37.18
C ALA A 34 -4.92 35.66 37.71
N GLY A 35 -5.90 34.76 37.62
CA GLY A 35 -5.75 33.36 37.97
C GLY A 35 -4.79 32.60 37.03
N SER A 36 -4.79 32.98 35.74
CA SER A 36 -3.84 32.45 34.75
C SER A 36 -2.40 32.86 35.03
N VAL A 37 -2.18 34.12 35.45
CA VAL A 37 -0.84 34.61 35.83
C VAL A 37 -0.32 33.93 37.09
N ALA A 38 -1.16 33.73 38.11
CA ALA A 38 -0.79 33.00 39.32
C ALA A 38 -0.42 31.53 39.02
N ALA A 39 -1.17 30.86 38.15
CA ALA A 39 -0.87 29.49 37.72
C ALA A 39 0.44 29.41 36.91
N THR A 40 0.70 30.40 36.06
CA THR A 40 1.94 30.50 35.28
C THR A 40 3.14 30.74 36.19
N ARG A 41 3.06 31.68 37.14
CA ARG A 41 4.11 31.91 38.14
C ARG A 41 4.41 30.66 38.95
N LYS A 42 3.37 29.92 39.36
CA LYS A 42 3.51 28.65 40.08
C LYS A 42 4.26 27.60 39.25
N THR A 43 3.99 27.48 37.95
CA THR A 43 4.68 26.49 37.10
C THR A 43 6.15 26.84 36.86
N PHE A 44 6.52 28.12 36.77
CA PHE A 44 7.93 28.54 36.70
C PHE A 44 8.69 28.23 38.00
N LEU A 45 8.12 28.57 39.16
CA LEU A 45 8.72 28.26 40.47
C LEU A 45 8.89 26.75 40.69
N GLN A 46 7.91 25.94 40.27
CA GLN A 46 8.03 24.49 40.32
C GLN A 46 9.17 23.95 39.46
N ARG A 47 9.41 24.55 38.27
CA ARG A 47 10.53 24.16 37.41
C ARG A 47 11.88 24.56 38.02
N GLU A 48 11.97 25.70 38.70
CA GLU A 48 13.18 26.08 39.43
C GLU A 48 13.50 25.08 40.54
N ALA A 49 12.50 24.73 41.36
CA ALA A 49 12.62 23.71 42.40
C ALA A 49 13.04 22.33 41.85
N VAL A 50 12.55 21.95 40.66
CA VAL A 50 12.97 20.72 39.96
C VAL A 50 14.45 20.75 39.57
N LEU A 51 14.95 21.89 39.10
CA LEU A 51 16.37 22.05 38.76
C LEU A 51 17.25 21.99 40.01
N ASP A 52 16.78 22.54 41.14
CA ASP A 52 17.48 22.50 42.43
C ASP A 52 17.55 21.10 43.03
N ALA A 53 16.47 20.31 42.91
CA ALA A 53 16.47 18.90 43.30
C ALA A 53 17.42 18.04 42.45
N CYS A 54 17.78 18.50 41.24
CA CYS A 54 18.67 17.77 40.34
C CYS A 54 20.14 18.12 40.59
N ALA A 55 20.91 17.21 41.20
CA ALA A 55 22.37 17.25 41.22
C ALA A 55 22.98 17.44 39.81
N VAL A 56 23.94 18.35 39.68
CA VAL A 56 24.67 18.58 38.43
C VAL A 56 25.66 17.43 38.22
N THR A 57 25.35 16.51 37.31
CA THR A 57 26.17 15.31 37.04
C THR A 57 27.21 15.52 35.93
N THR A 58 27.41 16.74 35.45
CA THR A 58 28.30 17.03 34.32
C THR A 58 29.74 17.34 34.78
N ASN A 59 30.71 16.96 33.95
CA ASN A 59 32.15 17.24 34.14
C ASN A 59 32.48 18.75 34.24
N ASN A 60 31.53 19.65 33.94
CA ASN A 60 31.67 21.11 33.99
C ASN A 60 30.53 21.74 34.80
N VAL A 61 30.61 21.60 36.13
CA VAL A 61 29.61 22.10 37.10
C VAL A 61 29.33 23.60 36.93
N ALA A 62 30.37 24.41 36.68
CA ALA A 62 30.24 25.85 36.48
C ALA A 62 29.42 26.22 35.23
N LEU A 63 29.57 25.48 34.14
CA LEU A 63 28.85 25.74 32.89
C LEU A 63 27.38 25.28 32.99
N ALA A 64 27.09 24.23 33.76
CA ALA A 64 25.72 23.83 34.06
C ALA A 64 25.04 24.82 35.02
N GLN A 65 25.75 25.33 36.03
CA GLN A 65 25.24 26.39 36.90
C GLN A 65 24.94 27.67 36.12
N ALA A 66 25.84 28.10 35.23
CA ALA A 66 25.62 29.27 34.36
C ALA A 66 24.40 29.13 33.42
N ARG A 67 24.14 27.92 32.92
CA ARG A 67 22.94 27.62 32.12
C ARG A 67 21.67 27.66 32.96
N ARG A 68 21.69 27.11 34.17
CA ARG A 68 20.56 27.18 35.10
C ARG A 68 20.26 28.60 35.57
N THR A 69 21.28 29.43 35.83
CA THR A 69 21.06 30.85 36.18
C THR A 69 20.47 31.63 35.02
N ALA A 70 20.99 31.44 33.79
CA ALA A 70 20.40 32.06 32.61
C ALA A 70 18.95 31.62 32.37
N LEU A 71 18.64 30.34 32.65
CA LEU A 71 17.28 29.82 32.57
C LEU A 71 16.37 30.48 33.63
N ARG A 72 16.81 30.60 34.88
CA ARG A 72 16.07 31.34 35.93
C ARG A 72 15.80 32.79 35.53
N ASP A 73 16.81 33.48 35.02
CA ASP A 73 16.67 34.86 34.56
C ASP A 73 15.64 34.98 33.42
N SER A 74 15.63 34.00 32.49
CA SER A 74 14.64 33.96 31.42
C SER A 74 13.21 33.66 31.92
N GLY A 75 13.07 32.78 32.91
CA GLY A 75 11.79 32.49 33.58
C GLY A 75 11.25 33.72 34.31
N ALA A 76 12.11 34.41 35.08
CA ALA A 76 11.76 35.65 35.78
C ALA A 76 11.32 36.76 34.81
N ARG A 77 11.99 36.89 33.65
CA ARG A 77 11.58 37.83 32.59
C ARG A 77 10.22 37.46 32.00
N ILE A 78 9.95 36.18 31.74
CA ILE A 78 8.64 35.73 31.22
C ILE A 78 7.53 36.03 32.24
N VAL A 79 7.74 35.70 33.52
CA VAL A 79 6.77 35.99 34.59
C VAL A 79 6.51 37.49 34.71
N LYS A 80 7.56 38.32 34.64
CA LYS A 80 7.43 39.78 34.67
C LYS A 80 6.60 40.31 33.50
N LEU A 81 6.82 39.81 32.28
CA LEU A 81 6.02 40.18 31.11
C LEU A 81 4.55 39.76 31.24
N PHE A 82 4.28 38.60 31.83
CA PHE A 82 2.92 38.16 32.14
C PHE A 82 2.25 39.03 33.21
N GLU A 83 2.99 39.45 34.24
CA GLU A 83 2.49 40.36 35.28
C GLU A 83 2.23 41.77 34.71
N GLU A 84 3.09 42.28 33.84
CA GLU A 84 2.91 43.55 33.13
C GLU A 84 1.67 43.50 32.19
N LEU A 85 1.46 42.38 31.48
CA LEU A 85 0.23 42.16 30.70
C LEU A 85 -1.03 42.09 31.58
N ALA A 86 -0.91 41.52 32.79
CA ALA A 86 -2.03 41.48 33.73
C ALA A 86 -2.42 42.85 34.23
N GLN A 87 -1.41 43.68 34.50
CA GLN A 87 -1.58 45.05 34.97
C GLN A 87 -2.19 45.93 33.87
N THR A 88 -1.75 45.80 32.62
CA THR A 88 -2.34 46.53 31.48
C THR A 88 -3.77 46.08 31.18
N TYR A 89 -4.05 44.77 31.24
CA TYR A 89 -5.42 44.25 31.11
C TYR A 89 -6.34 44.75 32.24
N ALA A 90 -5.86 44.73 33.49
CA ALA A 90 -6.62 45.21 34.64
C ALA A 90 -6.82 46.75 34.61
N ALA A 91 -5.84 47.51 34.10
CA ALA A 91 -5.95 48.95 33.91
C ALA A 91 -6.99 49.30 32.83
N ASN A 92 -6.99 48.58 31.70
CA ASN A 92 -7.97 48.76 30.62
C ASN A 92 -9.41 48.39 31.05
N MET A 93 -9.57 47.39 31.93
CA MET A 93 -10.86 47.04 32.53
C MET A 93 -11.35 48.10 33.53
N LYS A 94 -10.44 48.78 34.25
CA LYS A 94 -10.78 49.89 35.16
C LYS A 94 -11.13 51.18 34.44
N THR A 95 -10.50 51.48 33.30
CA THR A 95 -10.85 52.65 32.48
C THR A 95 -12.16 52.46 31.72
N ALA A 96 -12.52 51.24 31.33
CA ALA A 96 -13.80 50.89 30.73
C ALA A 96 -14.98 50.99 31.72
N THR A 97 -14.79 50.69 33.00
CA THR A 97 -15.82 50.88 34.04
C THR A 97 -15.93 52.33 34.52
N ALA A 98 -14.84 53.11 34.49
CA ALA A 98 -14.86 54.53 34.84
C ALA A 98 -15.51 55.44 33.78
N SER A 99 -15.66 54.97 32.53
CA SER A 99 -16.27 55.75 31.43
C SER A 99 -17.79 55.55 31.29
N GLN A 100 -18.43 54.85 32.23
CA GLN A 100 -19.90 54.68 32.25
C GLN A 100 -20.63 55.62 33.23
N GLU A 101 -19.91 56.44 34.00
CA GLU A 101 -20.47 57.47 34.88
C GLU A 101 -19.92 58.86 34.51
N GLY A 102 -20.36 59.41 33.37
CA GLY A 102 -19.96 60.77 32.99
C GLY A 102 -20.42 61.19 31.59
N SER A 103 -21.57 61.86 31.54
CA SER A 103 -22.02 62.67 30.39
C SER A 103 -20.99 63.73 30.04
N GLY A 104 -20.54 63.79 28.77
CA GLY A 104 -19.73 64.90 28.27
C GLY A 104 -19.02 64.58 26.95
N THR A 105 -19.46 65.23 25.88
CA THR A 105 -18.85 65.22 24.54
C THR A 105 -17.37 65.58 24.58
N GLY A 106 -16.50 64.64 24.20
CA GLY A 106 -15.09 64.88 23.93
C GLY A 106 -14.50 63.64 23.29
N THR A 107 -14.10 63.74 22.02
CA THR A 107 -13.37 62.71 21.28
C THR A 107 -12.06 62.38 22.00
N PRO A 108 -11.87 61.15 22.54
CA PRO A 108 -10.56 60.70 22.94
C PRO A 108 -9.94 59.93 21.76
N SER A 109 -8.84 60.47 21.24
CA SER A 109 -7.88 59.71 20.44
C SER A 109 -7.23 58.64 21.34
N ALA A 110 -7.91 57.51 21.54
CA ALA A 110 -7.35 56.34 22.21
C ALA A 110 -6.48 55.56 21.21
N LYS A 111 -5.22 55.96 21.09
CA LYS A 111 -4.16 55.06 20.62
C LYS A 111 -3.70 54.25 21.82
N ASP A 112 -4.38 53.15 22.11
CA ASP A 112 -3.80 51.98 22.80
C ASP A 112 -4.81 50.84 22.65
N GLY A 113 -4.53 49.98 21.68
CA GLY A 113 -5.39 48.86 21.31
C GLY A 113 -5.33 47.70 22.32
N PRO A 114 -6.21 46.70 22.15
CA PRO A 114 -6.18 45.47 22.93
C PRO A 114 -4.82 44.77 22.78
N ILE A 115 -4.37 44.03 23.81
CA ILE A 115 -3.18 43.16 23.79
C ILE A 115 -3.00 42.58 22.38
N THR A 116 -1.95 42.98 21.66
CA THR A 116 -1.80 42.54 20.28
C THR A 116 -1.55 41.04 20.27
N VAL A 117 -2.21 40.32 19.36
CA VAL A 117 -2.00 38.87 19.15
C VAL A 117 -0.51 38.53 19.01
N GLU A 118 0.28 39.47 18.50
CA GLU A 118 1.73 39.42 18.39
C GLU A 118 2.46 39.36 19.74
N GLN A 119 2.04 40.14 20.75
CA GLN A 119 2.62 40.10 22.10
C GLN A 119 2.36 38.76 22.79
N LEU A 120 1.15 38.21 22.64
CA LEU A 120 0.80 36.90 23.20
C LEU A 120 1.54 35.76 22.48
N ASN A 121 1.70 35.84 21.15
CA ASN A 121 2.48 34.89 20.36
C ASN A 121 3.97 34.92 20.75
N MET A 122 4.55 36.11 20.94
CA MET A 122 5.94 36.26 21.37
C MET A 122 6.18 35.61 22.74
N ILE A 123 5.26 35.81 23.69
CA ILE A 123 5.34 35.21 25.03
C ILE A 123 5.18 33.69 24.97
N ASN A 124 4.27 33.17 24.13
CA ASN A 124 4.14 31.73 23.91
C ASN A 124 5.43 31.13 23.33
N CYS A 125 6.03 31.75 22.31
CA CYS A 125 7.31 31.32 21.74
C CYS A 125 8.43 31.32 22.80
N MET A 126 8.48 32.35 23.66
CA MET A 126 9.44 32.40 24.77
C MET A 126 9.19 31.31 25.82
N ALA A 127 7.92 31.04 26.16
CA ALA A 127 7.54 30.00 27.11
C ALA A 127 7.84 28.59 26.57
N GLU A 128 7.66 28.35 25.27
CA GLU A 128 8.02 27.12 24.58
C GLU A 128 9.54 26.92 24.55
N ALA A 129 10.31 27.95 24.15
CA ALA A 129 11.77 27.90 24.15
C ALA A 129 12.35 27.67 25.56
N TYR A 130 11.76 28.29 26.57
CA TYR A 130 12.09 28.06 27.97
C TYR A 130 11.79 26.61 28.38
N ALA A 131 10.62 26.08 28.03
CA ALA A 131 10.24 24.72 28.39
C ALA A 131 11.14 23.68 27.69
N GLU A 132 11.53 23.90 26.45
CA GLU A 132 12.48 23.07 25.71
C GLU A 132 13.88 23.09 26.37
N SER A 133 14.35 24.28 26.77
CA SER A 133 15.65 24.46 27.45
C SER A 133 15.66 23.81 28.83
N PHE A 134 14.57 23.95 29.60
CA PHE A 134 14.38 23.29 30.88
C PHE A 134 14.43 21.76 30.76
N ARG A 135 13.78 21.19 29.73
CA ARG A 135 13.78 19.74 29.50
C ARG A 135 15.17 19.21 29.17
N LYS A 136 15.94 19.95 28.36
CA LYS A 136 17.35 19.61 28.07
C LYS A 136 18.21 19.60 29.33
N GLU A 137 18.02 20.58 30.22
CA GLU A 137 18.71 20.61 31.52
C GLU A 137 18.28 19.47 32.46
N CYS A 138 17.08 18.91 32.26
CA CYS A 138 16.63 17.68 32.92
C CYS A 138 17.11 16.39 32.23
N GLY A 139 17.88 16.47 31.14
CA GLY A 139 18.40 15.31 30.41
C GLY A 139 17.39 14.60 29.49
N LEU A 140 16.29 15.28 29.15
CA LEU A 140 15.23 14.76 28.28
C LEU A 140 15.51 15.11 26.80
N GLU A 141 15.38 14.13 25.91
CA GLU A 141 15.71 14.23 24.48
C GLU A 141 14.50 14.40 23.56
N LEU A 142 13.32 13.93 23.96
CA LEU A 142 12.11 14.07 23.17
C LEU A 142 11.73 15.56 23.11
N ALA A 143 11.38 16.15 21.97
CA ALA A 143 10.92 17.56 21.94
C ALA A 143 9.47 17.69 22.45
N LEU A 144 9.01 18.88 22.81
CA LEU A 144 7.60 19.05 23.25
C LEU A 144 6.62 18.77 22.10
N GLY A 145 6.95 19.19 20.88
CA GLY A 145 6.14 18.92 19.68
C GLY A 145 6.14 17.44 19.24
N ASP A 146 7.08 16.63 19.73
CA ASP A 146 7.16 15.20 19.45
C ASP A 146 6.33 14.35 20.45
N MET A 147 5.73 14.98 21.47
CA MET A 147 4.86 14.30 22.43
C MET A 147 3.48 14.03 21.81
N VAL A 148 3.20 12.76 21.56
CA VAL A 148 1.96 12.30 20.93
C VAL A 148 0.88 12.13 22.00
N MET A 149 0.12 13.20 22.24
CA MET A 149 -0.97 13.20 23.22
C MET A 149 -2.33 13.39 22.52
N SER A 150 -3.38 12.82 23.10
CA SER A 150 -4.75 13.08 22.66
C SER A 150 -5.07 14.56 22.88
N ASP A 151 -5.77 15.17 21.93
CA ASP A 151 -6.36 16.48 22.17
C ASP A 151 -7.47 16.29 23.19
N ALA A 152 -7.20 16.59 24.46
CA ALA A 152 -8.22 16.55 25.47
C ALA A 152 -9.26 17.63 25.15
N PRO A 153 -10.58 17.32 25.09
CA PRO A 153 -11.55 18.35 25.40
C PRO A 153 -11.25 18.80 26.83
N ALA A 154 -11.14 20.10 27.05
CA ALA A 154 -11.11 20.67 28.40
C ALA A 154 -12.45 20.36 29.08
N ASN A 155 -12.59 19.15 29.64
CA ASN A 155 -13.57 18.67 30.62
C ASN A 155 -13.79 17.16 30.43
N THR A 156 -13.05 16.33 31.15
CA THR A 156 -13.53 15.04 31.67
C THR A 156 -12.66 14.62 32.85
N SER A 157 -12.89 15.21 34.03
CA SER A 157 -12.49 14.58 35.29
C SER A 157 -13.45 13.43 35.58
N LYS A 158 -13.22 12.25 35.00
CA LYS A 158 -13.82 11.02 35.52
C LYS A 158 -13.00 10.62 36.75
N LYS A 159 -13.63 10.75 37.93
CA LYS A 159 -13.17 10.10 39.15
C LYS A 159 -13.17 8.60 38.92
N GLU A 160 -11.98 7.99 38.82
CA GLU A 160 -11.80 6.59 39.16
C GLU A 160 -12.01 6.49 40.68
N ASN A 161 -13.12 5.86 41.06
CA ASN A 161 -13.35 5.46 42.44
C ASN A 161 -13.21 3.94 42.46
N ASP A 162 -12.05 3.47 42.88
CA ASP A 162 -11.88 2.10 43.33
C ASP A 162 -12.87 1.84 44.46
N ASN A 163 -13.79 0.90 44.26
CA ASN A 163 -14.34 0.17 45.39
C ASN A 163 -14.58 -1.28 45.03
N SER A 164 -13.85 -2.12 45.73
CA SER A 164 -13.94 -3.57 45.78
C SER A 164 -15.30 -4.07 46.28
N GLY A 165 -15.80 -5.11 45.61
CA GLY A 165 -16.62 -6.18 46.23
C GLY A 165 -18.13 -5.96 46.32
N SER A 166 -18.91 -6.69 45.51
CA SER A 166 -19.72 -7.83 45.98
C SER A 166 -20.70 -8.31 44.90
N ARG A 167 -20.78 -9.63 44.73
CA ARG A 167 -21.76 -10.36 43.91
C ARG A 167 -23.15 -10.30 44.56
N ASN A 168 -24.21 -10.14 43.76
CA ASN A 168 -25.26 -11.16 43.66
C ASN A 168 -26.28 -10.90 42.54
N HIS A 169 -26.76 -12.02 41.98
CA HIS A 169 -27.83 -12.19 41.00
C HIS A 169 -29.22 -11.80 41.56
N ASN A 170 -30.10 -11.24 40.72
CA ASN A 170 -31.23 -12.00 40.15
C ASN A 170 -32.09 -11.22 39.13
N SER A 171 -32.70 -12.02 38.26
CA SER A 171 -33.59 -11.79 37.12
C SER A 171 -34.94 -11.10 37.41
N ALA A 172 -35.51 -10.39 36.42
CA ALA A 172 -36.77 -10.75 35.74
C ALA A 172 -37.33 -9.65 34.80
N SER A 173 -37.44 -10.01 33.50
CA SER A 173 -38.60 -9.85 32.59
C SER A 173 -39.69 -8.78 32.80
N LYS A 174 -39.86 -7.91 31.78
CA LYS A 174 -41.08 -7.60 30.98
C LYS A 174 -40.74 -6.39 30.09
N GLY A 175 -40.88 -6.37 28.76
CA GLY A 175 -42.01 -6.80 27.94
C GLY A 175 -42.86 -5.57 27.61
N GLY A 176 -42.62 -4.94 26.45
CA GLY A 176 -43.37 -3.76 26.00
C GLY A 176 -42.88 -3.24 24.64
N ASP A 177 -43.51 -3.75 23.58
CA ASP A 177 -43.45 -3.24 22.21
C ASP A 177 -43.85 -1.75 22.14
N SER A 178 -43.11 -0.96 21.37
CA SER A 178 -43.69 0.13 20.59
C SER A 178 -42.87 0.39 19.32
N THR A 179 -43.53 0.14 18.21
CA THR A 179 -43.23 0.62 16.87
C THR A 179 -43.16 2.15 16.84
N GLY A 180 -42.05 2.69 16.35
CA GLY A 180 -41.88 4.12 16.07
C GLY A 180 -40.59 4.32 15.29
N GLY A 181 -40.68 4.31 13.96
CA GLY A 181 -39.60 4.73 13.11
C GLY A 181 -39.44 6.24 13.21
N GLU A 182 -38.26 6.71 13.61
CA GLU A 182 -37.80 8.07 13.34
C GLU A 182 -36.28 8.04 13.14
N ALA A 183 -35.86 8.58 12.00
CA ALA A 183 -34.48 8.82 11.64
C ALA A 183 -33.87 9.87 12.58
N GLY A 184 -33.28 9.41 13.69
CA GLY A 184 -32.51 10.24 14.62
C GLY A 184 -31.02 10.10 14.37
N GLY A 185 -30.49 10.88 13.43
CA GLY A 185 -29.05 11.07 13.30
C GLY A 185 -28.51 11.73 14.57
N THR A 186 -27.94 10.95 15.47
CA THR A 186 -27.23 11.45 16.64
C THR A 186 -26.00 12.20 16.14
N ALA A 187 -26.01 13.53 16.26
CA ALA A 187 -24.86 14.37 15.95
C ALA A 187 -23.68 13.90 16.81
N ALA A 188 -22.64 13.35 16.16
CA ALA A 188 -21.43 12.92 16.83
C ALA A 188 -20.80 14.10 17.56
N GLY A 189 -20.34 13.89 18.81
CA GLY A 189 -19.71 14.96 19.58
C GLY A 189 -18.45 15.52 18.88
N PRO A 190 -18.01 16.76 19.20
CA PRO A 190 -16.92 17.44 18.50
C PRO A 190 -15.59 16.65 18.48
N ALA A 191 -15.32 15.85 19.50
CA ALA A 191 -14.14 14.97 19.56
C ALA A 191 -14.23 13.79 18.58
N GLN A 192 -15.42 13.18 18.43
CA GLN A 192 -15.65 12.06 17.53
C GLN A 192 -15.66 12.52 16.07
N GLU A 193 -16.15 13.73 15.82
CA GLU A 193 -16.04 14.39 14.51
C GLU A 193 -14.58 14.73 14.14
N ALA A 194 -13.76 15.16 15.10
CA ALA A 194 -12.33 15.37 14.88
C ALA A 194 -11.61 14.06 14.52
N ILE A 195 -11.87 12.97 15.24
CA ILE A 195 -11.33 11.63 14.95
C ILE A 195 -11.73 11.21 13.53
N ARG A 196 -13.02 11.30 13.18
CA ARG A 196 -13.53 10.97 11.83
C ARG A 196 -12.80 11.73 10.73
N ARG A 197 -12.56 13.03 10.91
CA ARG A 197 -11.82 13.84 9.93
C ARG A 197 -10.37 13.39 9.76
N ARG A 198 -9.72 12.96 10.83
CA ARG A 198 -8.32 12.49 10.81
C ARG A 198 -8.18 11.15 10.10
N ILE A 199 -9.10 10.22 10.32
CA ILE A 199 -9.09 8.89 9.70
C ILE A 199 -9.71 8.86 8.30
N ALA A 200 -10.39 9.93 7.88
CA ALA A 200 -11.07 10.04 6.59
C ALA A 200 -10.22 9.68 5.36
N PRO A 201 -8.90 9.98 5.26
CA PRO A 201 -8.09 9.58 4.12
C PRO A 201 -8.06 8.07 3.91
N LEU A 202 -7.87 7.30 4.99
CA LEU A 202 -7.81 5.85 4.93
C LEU A 202 -9.21 5.22 4.78
N GLN A 203 -10.25 5.84 5.34
CA GLN A 203 -11.64 5.46 5.08
C GLN A 203 -12.01 5.62 3.59
N ARG A 204 -11.55 6.70 2.93
CA ARG A 204 -11.74 6.88 1.48
C ARG A 204 -11.01 5.80 0.69
N ALA A 205 -9.77 5.46 1.06
CA ALA A 205 -9.03 4.37 0.41
C ALA A 205 -9.72 3.01 0.60
N LEU A 206 -10.28 2.74 1.79
CA LEU A 206 -11.09 1.55 2.04
C LEU A 206 -12.36 1.52 1.16
N ALA A 207 -13.06 2.65 1.01
CA ALA A 207 -14.24 2.72 0.15
C ALA A 207 -13.88 2.38 -1.32
N SER A 208 -12.81 2.96 -1.86
CA SER A 208 -12.31 2.63 -3.20
C SER A 208 -11.89 1.16 -3.31
N ALA A 209 -11.28 0.58 -2.28
CA ALA A 209 -10.95 -0.85 -2.27
C ALA A 209 -12.20 -1.74 -2.25
N LYS A 210 -13.29 -1.33 -1.57
CA LYS A 210 -14.57 -2.05 -1.58
C LYS A 210 -15.26 -2.01 -2.93
N GLU A 211 -15.14 -0.89 -3.66
CA GLU A 211 -15.71 -0.76 -5.01
C GLU A 211 -15.12 -1.81 -5.98
N LEU A 212 -13.86 -2.22 -5.79
CA LEU A 212 -13.25 -3.30 -6.58
C LEU A 212 -14.01 -4.63 -6.48
N ARG A 213 -14.74 -4.88 -5.38
CA ARG A 213 -15.57 -6.09 -5.23
C ARG A 213 -16.76 -6.10 -6.18
N ASN A 214 -17.24 -4.92 -6.57
CA ASN A 214 -18.44 -4.74 -7.40
C ASN A 214 -18.12 -4.81 -8.90
N ILE A 215 -16.84 -4.74 -9.29
CA ILE A 215 -16.45 -4.84 -10.69
C ILE A 215 -16.67 -6.27 -11.16
N PRO A 216 -17.54 -6.51 -12.17
CA PRO A 216 -17.75 -7.83 -12.71
C PRO A 216 -16.44 -8.32 -13.32
N THR A 217 -15.79 -9.26 -12.64
CA THR A 217 -14.61 -9.91 -13.18
C THR A 217 -15.09 -10.85 -14.29
N TYR A 218 -14.80 -10.52 -15.53
CA TYR A 218 -15.09 -11.39 -16.70
C TYR A 218 -14.60 -12.83 -16.44
N ASN A 219 -13.44 -12.96 -15.81
CA ASN A 219 -12.85 -14.22 -15.38
C ASN A 219 -13.63 -14.93 -14.25
N LYS A 220 -14.39 -14.19 -13.43
CA LYS A 220 -15.28 -14.74 -12.40
C LYS A 220 -16.55 -15.31 -13.03
N ILE A 221 -17.06 -14.68 -14.08
CA ILE A 221 -18.14 -15.22 -14.92
C ILE A 221 -17.67 -16.50 -15.64
N LEU A 222 -16.46 -16.51 -16.20
CA LEU A 222 -15.85 -17.71 -16.78
C LEU A 222 -15.54 -18.81 -15.74
N SER A 223 -15.19 -18.44 -14.50
CA SER A 223 -14.95 -19.41 -13.43
C SER A 223 -16.21 -20.11 -12.93
N VAL A 224 -17.35 -19.40 -12.91
CA VAL A 224 -18.68 -19.97 -12.60
C VAL A 224 -19.11 -20.97 -13.67
N ALA A 225 -18.61 -20.83 -14.90
CA ALA A 225 -18.79 -21.80 -15.99
C ALA A 225 -17.87 -23.02 -15.92
N GLN A 226 -17.28 -23.34 -14.74
CA GLN A 226 -16.35 -24.46 -14.50
C GLN A 226 -15.06 -24.45 -15.35
N ARG A 227 -14.71 -23.32 -15.98
CA ARG A 227 -13.41 -23.09 -16.64
C ARG A 227 -12.42 -22.28 -15.78
N GLY A 228 -12.73 -22.12 -14.49
CA GLY A 228 -12.00 -21.20 -13.59
C GLY A 228 -10.59 -21.65 -13.24
N ASN A 229 -9.59 -20.90 -13.71
CA ASN A 229 -8.19 -21.09 -13.34
C ASN A 229 -7.91 -20.48 -11.94
N VAL A 230 -6.99 -21.09 -11.18
CA VAL A 230 -6.68 -20.80 -9.76
C VAL A 230 -6.33 -19.33 -9.52
N GLY A 231 -5.78 -18.64 -10.52
CA GLY A 231 -5.38 -17.24 -10.39
C GLY A 231 -6.54 -16.23 -10.27
N ALA A 232 -7.79 -16.60 -10.57
CA ALA A 232 -8.96 -15.76 -10.29
C ALA A 232 -9.19 -15.54 -8.77
N ASN A 233 -8.72 -16.49 -7.95
CA ASN A 233 -8.78 -16.37 -6.49
C ASN A 233 -7.78 -15.33 -5.96
N SER A 234 -6.64 -15.12 -6.64
CA SER A 234 -5.59 -14.19 -6.20
C SER A 234 -6.11 -12.76 -6.04
N LEU A 235 -6.96 -12.31 -6.97
CA LEU A 235 -7.53 -10.96 -6.93
C LEU A 235 -8.65 -10.83 -5.88
N THR A 236 -9.45 -11.88 -5.72
CA THR A 236 -10.48 -11.90 -4.66
C THR A 236 -9.83 -11.89 -3.27
N THR A 237 -8.76 -12.67 -3.09
CA THR A 237 -7.95 -12.69 -1.86
C THR A 237 -7.27 -11.36 -1.61
N LEU A 238 -6.72 -10.71 -2.65
CA LEU A 238 -6.16 -9.35 -2.55
C LEU A 238 -7.19 -8.38 -1.98
N VAL A 239 -8.34 -8.24 -2.65
CA VAL A 239 -9.36 -7.25 -2.27
C VAL A 239 -9.92 -7.57 -0.88
N LYS A 240 -10.14 -8.85 -0.58
CA LYS A 240 -10.60 -9.30 0.75
C LYS A 240 -9.60 -8.92 1.84
N ASN A 241 -8.35 -9.36 1.73
CA ASN A 241 -7.33 -9.12 2.76
C ASN A 241 -7.07 -7.63 2.95
N LEU A 242 -7.01 -6.85 1.85
CA LEU A 242 -6.82 -5.41 1.91
C LEU A 242 -7.96 -4.72 2.67
N THR A 243 -9.22 -5.05 2.33
CA THR A 243 -10.38 -4.43 2.97
C THR A 243 -10.52 -4.81 4.46
N GLU A 244 -10.35 -6.09 4.80
CA GLU A 244 -10.42 -6.57 6.20
C GLU A 244 -9.32 -5.91 7.05
N THR A 245 -8.08 -5.87 6.56
CA THR A 245 -6.96 -5.26 7.29
C THR A 245 -7.15 -3.76 7.50
N LEU A 246 -7.68 -3.05 6.49
CA LEU A 246 -7.97 -1.62 6.59
C LEU A 246 -9.12 -1.34 7.56
N GLU A 247 -10.16 -2.18 7.59
CA GLU A 247 -11.25 -2.10 8.57
C GLU A 247 -10.74 -2.30 10.00
N GLU A 248 -9.95 -3.33 10.23
CA GLU A 248 -9.33 -3.60 11.55
C GLU A 248 -8.43 -2.45 11.99
N SER A 249 -7.60 -1.92 11.08
CA SER A 249 -6.69 -0.81 11.38
C SER A 249 -7.47 0.48 11.69
N LEU A 250 -8.55 0.76 10.97
CA LEU A 250 -9.42 1.92 11.25
C LEU A 250 -10.13 1.79 12.60
N GLN A 251 -10.60 0.59 12.95
CA GLN A 251 -11.23 0.34 14.25
C GLN A 251 -10.25 0.51 15.41
N GLU A 252 -9.00 0.06 15.25
CA GLU A 252 -7.92 0.24 16.22
C GLU A 252 -7.57 1.74 16.41
N LEU A 253 -7.52 2.50 15.31
CA LEU A 253 -7.25 3.96 15.34
C LEU A 253 -8.35 4.75 16.04
N GLU A 254 -9.62 4.40 15.84
CA GLU A 254 -10.77 5.08 16.47
C GLU A 254 -10.73 5.00 18.00
N GLY A 255 -10.17 3.92 18.55
CA GLY A 255 -10.06 3.70 20.00
C GLY A 255 -8.82 4.31 20.67
N GLY A 256 -7.90 4.90 19.91
CA GLY A 256 -6.60 5.32 20.44
C GLY A 256 -5.93 6.42 19.64
N TYR A 257 -4.96 6.07 18.78
CA TYR A 257 -4.12 7.05 18.07
C TYR A 257 -4.90 8.10 17.25
N GLY A 258 -6.09 7.78 16.74
CA GLY A 258 -6.93 8.70 15.97
C GLY A 258 -7.36 9.97 16.72
N SER A 259 -7.30 9.98 18.05
CA SER A 259 -7.56 11.18 18.86
C SER A 259 -6.35 12.11 18.99
N CYS A 260 -5.18 11.72 18.50
CA CYS A 260 -3.95 12.52 18.52
C CYS A 260 -3.90 13.46 17.32
N SER A 261 -3.40 14.69 17.51
CA SER A 261 -3.29 15.70 16.45
C SER A 261 -2.36 15.25 15.30
N ASN A 262 -1.31 14.51 15.61
CA ASN A 262 -0.33 14.01 14.64
C ASN A 262 -0.87 12.89 13.72
N SER A 263 -1.93 12.19 14.14
CA SER A 263 -2.48 11.04 13.41
C SER A 263 -2.98 11.37 12.00
N ALA A 264 -3.43 12.60 11.76
CA ALA A 264 -3.92 13.03 10.45
C ALA A 264 -2.88 12.86 9.34
N ASN A 265 -1.61 13.17 9.64
CA ASN A 265 -0.54 13.14 8.64
C ASN A 265 -0.13 11.70 8.34
N ASP A 266 0.03 10.86 9.37
CA ASP A 266 0.45 9.47 9.20
C ASP A 266 -0.65 8.66 8.49
N VAL A 267 -1.91 8.86 8.88
CA VAL A 267 -3.05 8.19 8.23
C VAL A 267 -3.21 8.65 6.76
N ALA A 268 -2.91 9.91 6.46
CA ALA A 268 -2.87 10.39 5.08
C ALA A 268 -1.73 9.73 4.28
N GLU A 269 -0.53 9.59 4.84
CA GLU A 269 0.59 8.88 4.22
C GLU A 269 0.23 7.39 3.99
N TRP A 270 -0.40 6.71 4.96
CA TRP A 270 -0.85 5.32 4.78
C TRP A 270 -1.89 5.18 3.68
N ALA A 271 -2.82 6.14 3.57
CA ALA A 271 -3.78 6.18 2.47
C ALA A 271 -3.06 6.35 1.11
N CYS A 272 -1.99 7.15 1.05
CA CYS A 272 -1.15 7.29 -0.14
C CYS A 272 -0.41 6.00 -0.51
N TRP A 273 -0.16 5.09 0.43
CA TRP A 273 0.41 3.76 0.12
C TRP A 273 -0.64 2.84 -0.54
N VAL A 274 -1.90 2.96 -0.12
CA VAL A 274 -3.02 2.11 -0.57
C VAL A 274 -3.57 2.57 -1.93
N GLN A 275 -3.69 3.87 -2.15
CA GLN A 275 -4.35 4.43 -3.33
C GLN A 275 -3.75 3.98 -4.68
N PRO A 276 -2.41 3.98 -4.88
CA PRO A 276 -1.81 3.53 -6.14
C PRO A 276 -2.10 2.06 -6.44
N LEU A 277 -2.10 1.20 -5.40
CA LEU A 277 -2.47 -0.20 -5.53
C LEU A 277 -3.92 -0.35 -5.98
N VAL A 278 -4.86 0.35 -5.34
CA VAL A 278 -6.29 0.30 -5.69
C VAL A 278 -6.51 0.80 -7.12
N ARG A 279 -5.84 1.90 -7.51
CA ARG A 279 -5.90 2.44 -8.87
C ARG A 279 -5.41 1.43 -9.91
N LEU A 280 -4.19 0.91 -9.74
CA LEU A 280 -3.61 -0.04 -10.69
C LEU A 280 -4.46 -1.32 -10.78
N THR A 281 -4.99 -1.79 -9.65
CA THR A 281 -5.89 -2.95 -9.61
C THR A 281 -7.17 -2.68 -10.39
N ASN A 282 -7.76 -1.49 -10.24
CA ASN A 282 -8.94 -1.07 -11.00
C ASN A 282 -8.65 -0.99 -12.50
N GLU A 283 -7.53 -0.38 -12.90
CA GLU A 283 -7.11 -0.29 -14.31
C GLU A 283 -6.96 -1.68 -14.93
N CYS A 284 -6.30 -2.62 -14.23
CA CYS A 284 -6.17 -4.01 -14.67
C CYS A 284 -7.52 -4.74 -14.78
N LEU A 285 -8.50 -4.36 -13.98
CA LEU A 285 -9.85 -4.93 -14.00
C LEU A 285 -10.73 -4.38 -15.11
N GLN A 286 -10.45 -3.15 -15.56
CA GLN A 286 -11.23 -2.47 -16.61
C GLN A 286 -10.74 -2.79 -18.02
N THR A 287 -9.60 -3.46 -18.18
CA THR A 287 -9.10 -3.85 -19.50
C THR A 287 -10.09 -4.76 -20.22
N LYS A 288 -10.27 -4.54 -21.53
CA LYS A 288 -11.16 -5.36 -22.35
C LYS A 288 -10.65 -6.82 -22.37
N PRO A 289 -11.53 -7.83 -22.20
CA PRO A 289 -11.13 -9.23 -22.29
C PRO A 289 -10.53 -9.55 -23.66
N LEU A 290 -9.50 -10.39 -23.66
CA LEU A 290 -8.79 -10.81 -24.87
C LEU A 290 -9.75 -11.44 -25.89
N GLU A 291 -10.68 -12.27 -25.42
CA GLU A 291 -11.71 -12.91 -26.26
C GLU A 291 -12.50 -11.91 -27.11
N LYS A 292 -12.88 -10.76 -26.55
CA LYS A 292 -13.62 -9.71 -27.28
C LYS A 292 -12.76 -8.97 -28.30
N ILE A 293 -11.46 -8.82 -28.02
CA ILE A 293 -10.51 -8.20 -28.95
C ILE A 293 -10.32 -9.12 -30.17
N MET A 294 -10.26 -10.43 -29.93
CA MET A 294 -10.05 -11.45 -30.97
C MET A 294 -11.30 -11.76 -31.81
N GLU A 295 -12.51 -11.46 -31.31
CA GLU A 295 -13.77 -11.87 -31.94
C GLU A 295 -13.92 -11.38 -33.39
N GLY A 296 -13.57 -10.12 -33.66
CA GLY A 296 -13.67 -9.52 -35.00
C GLY A 296 -12.79 -10.22 -36.05
N PRO A 297 -11.46 -10.30 -35.85
CA PRO A 297 -10.59 -11.03 -36.78
C PRO A 297 -10.92 -12.53 -36.84
N ARG A 298 -11.28 -13.18 -35.72
CA ARG A 298 -11.69 -14.60 -35.73
C ARG A 298 -12.95 -14.85 -36.55
N GLU A 299 -13.93 -13.96 -36.49
CA GLU A 299 -15.16 -14.08 -37.28
C GLU A 299 -14.87 -13.93 -38.78
N ARG A 300 -14.00 -12.99 -39.17
CA ARG A 300 -13.54 -12.89 -40.57
C ARG A 300 -12.81 -14.14 -41.02
N LEU A 301 -11.96 -14.70 -40.16
CA LEU A 301 -11.23 -15.92 -40.45
C LEU A 301 -12.17 -17.12 -40.64
N ARG A 302 -13.22 -17.23 -39.82
CA ARG A 302 -14.26 -18.25 -39.96
C ARG A 302 -15.02 -18.16 -41.28
N ARG A 303 -15.32 -16.94 -41.74
CA ARG A 303 -16.01 -16.73 -43.04
C ARG A 303 -15.13 -17.15 -44.21
N VAL A 304 -13.88 -16.69 -44.25
CA VAL A 304 -12.96 -17.08 -45.34
C VAL A 304 -12.66 -18.58 -45.30
N ALA A 305 -12.55 -19.19 -44.11
CA ALA A 305 -12.40 -20.63 -43.98
C ALA A 305 -13.60 -21.40 -44.54
N PHE A 306 -14.83 -20.92 -44.29
CA PHE A 306 -16.04 -21.49 -44.87
C PHE A 306 -16.02 -21.39 -46.41
N ASP A 307 -15.66 -20.23 -46.96
CA ASP A 307 -15.55 -20.04 -48.42
C ASP A 307 -14.49 -20.98 -49.03
N VAL A 308 -13.38 -21.22 -48.33
CA VAL A 308 -12.34 -22.19 -48.75
C VAL A 308 -12.88 -23.62 -48.76
N GLU A 309 -13.67 -24.02 -47.77
CA GLU A 309 -14.29 -25.35 -47.72
C GLU A 309 -15.35 -25.52 -48.80
N GLU A 310 -16.15 -24.50 -49.08
CA GLU A 310 -17.13 -24.50 -50.17
C GLU A 310 -16.43 -24.69 -51.52
N LYS A 311 -15.36 -23.93 -51.79
CA LYS A 311 -14.56 -24.07 -53.01
C LYS A 311 -13.86 -25.42 -53.12
N GLN A 312 -13.47 -26.02 -51.99
CA GLN A 312 -12.93 -27.38 -51.97
C GLN A 312 -13.98 -28.42 -52.40
N ARG A 313 -15.23 -28.30 -51.92
CA ARG A 313 -16.32 -29.21 -52.32
C ARG A 313 -16.71 -29.05 -53.78
N GLU A 314 -16.89 -27.82 -54.24
CA GLU A 314 -17.16 -27.53 -55.66
C GLU A 314 -16.07 -28.13 -56.58
N GLN A 315 -14.83 -28.12 -56.11
CA GLN A 315 -13.70 -28.69 -56.82
C GLN A 315 -13.76 -30.22 -56.87
N GLU A 316 -14.09 -30.87 -55.76
CA GLU A 316 -14.24 -32.33 -55.69
C GLU A 316 -15.38 -32.82 -56.60
N ASP A 317 -16.49 -32.08 -56.65
CA ASP A 317 -17.61 -32.34 -57.55
C ASP A 317 -17.18 -32.19 -59.02
N ALA A 318 -16.49 -31.10 -59.38
CA ALA A 318 -15.99 -30.88 -60.74
C ALA A 318 -15.01 -31.97 -61.21
N VAL A 319 -14.16 -32.49 -60.30
CA VAL A 319 -13.27 -33.62 -60.61
C VAL A 319 -14.07 -34.90 -60.83
N THR A 320 -15.13 -35.12 -60.05
CA THR A 320 -16.01 -36.29 -60.17
C THR A 320 -16.80 -36.27 -61.48
N ASP A 321 -17.25 -35.09 -61.89
CA ASP A 321 -17.98 -34.87 -63.15
C ASP A 321 -17.05 -34.85 -64.39
N GLY A 322 -15.73 -34.83 -64.19
CA GLY A 322 -14.73 -34.81 -65.26
C GLY A 322 -14.46 -33.44 -65.88
N ASP A 323 -14.99 -32.35 -65.30
CA ASP A 323 -14.72 -30.98 -65.74
C ASP A 323 -13.38 -30.46 -65.18
N MET A 324 -12.31 -30.80 -65.90
CA MET A 324 -10.95 -30.43 -65.52
C MET A 324 -10.68 -28.92 -65.62
N VAL A 325 -11.39 -28.20 -66.51
CA VAL A 325 -11.22 -26.75 -66.68
C VAL A 325 -11.81 -26.01 -65.50
N ARG A 326 -13.02 -26.40 -65.06
CA ARG A 326 -13.65 -25.84 -63.86
C ARG A 326 -12.87 -26.18 -62.60
N SER A 327 -12.40 -27.42 -62.47
CA SER A 327 -11.56 -27.84 -61.34
C SER A 327 -10.31 -26.96 -61.17
N GLU A 328 -9.66 -26.60 -62.28
CA GLU A 328 -8.49 -25.73 -62.29
C GLU A 328 -8.81 -24.28 -61.90
N GLN A 329 -9.90 -23.72 -62.40
CA GLN A 329 -10.35 -22.38 -61.97
C GLN A 329 -10.62 -22.35 -60.46
N LEU A 330 -11.25 -23.40 -59.93
CA LEU A 330 -11.52 -23.55 -58.50
C LEU A 330 -10.24 -23.68 -57.65
N TYR A 331 -9.16 -24.29 -58.18
CA TYR A 331 -7.85 -24.24 -57.52
C TYR A 331 -7.34 -22.79 -57.37
N PHE A 332 -7.42 -21.98 -58.43
CA PHE A 332 -6.98 -20.58 -58.36
C PHE A 332 -7.85 -19.77 -57.39
N GLU A 333 -9.18 -19.90 -57.46
CA GLU A 333 -10.11 -19.26 -56.52
C GLU A 333 -9.79 -19.65 -55.06
N LYS A 334 -9.62 -20.95 -54.80
CA LYS A 334 -9.25 -21.46 -53.47
C LYS A 334 -7.89 -20.93 -52.99
N THR A 335 -6.88 -20.89 -53.86
CA THR A 335 -5.57 -20.33 -53.48
C THR A 335 -5.64 -18.84 -53.17
N ALA A 336 -6.45 -18.07 -53.89
CA ALA A 336 -6.64 -16.64 -53.62
C ALA A 336 -7.34 -16.41 -52.26
N LEU A 337 -8.35 -17.22 -51.94
CA LEU A 337 -8.99 -17.20 -50.62
C LEU A 337 -8.00 -17.56 -49.50
N LEU A 338 -7.21 -18.61 -49.70
CA LEU A 338 -6.18 -19.00 -48.74
C LEU A 338 -5.13 -17.88 -48.55
N GLU A 339 -4.64 -17.28 -49.63
CA GLU A 339 -3.71 -16.13 -49.55
C GLU A 339 -4.32 -14.95 -48.77
N SER A 340 -5.63 -14.74 -48.86
CA SER A 340 -6.34 -13.66 -48.15
C SER A 340 -6.47 -13.87 -46.63
N MET A 341 -6.29 -15.10 -46.13
CA MET A 341 -6.37 -15.39 -44.68
C MET A 341 -5.12 -14.90 -43.93
N ARG A 342 -3.97 -14.83 -44.59
CA ARG A 342 -2.70 -14.39 -43.96
C ARG A 342 -2.80 -13.03 -43.24
N PRO A 343 -3.21 -11.92 -43.89
CA PRO A 343 -3.28 -10.63 -43.21
C PRO A 343 -4.23 -10.64 -42.01
N ILE A 344 -5.24 -11.52 -42.00
CA ILE A 344 -6.14 -11.69 -40.85
C ILE A 344 -5.40 -12.36 -39.68
N TYR A 345 -4.55 -13.36 -39.94
CA TYR A 345 -3.68 -13.95 -38.91
C TYR A 345 -2.65 -12.94 -38.38
N ASP A 346 -2.02 -12.16 -39.26
CA ASP A 346 -1.05 -11.12 -38.87
C ASP A 346 -1.73 -10.05 -37.98
N GLU A 347 -2.95 -9.62 -38.32
CA GLU A 347 -3.76 -8.72 -37.50
C GLU A 347 -4.15 -9.34 -36.15
N LEU A 348 -4.52 -10.63 -36.13
CA LEU A 348 -4.88 -11.34 -34.91
C LEU A 348 -3.68 -11.49 -33.95
N GLU A 349 -2.51 -11.88 -34.47
CA GLU A 349 -1.28 -11.93 -33.68
C GLU A 349 -0.91 -10.55 -33.12
N ALA A 350 -0.98 -9.50 -33.95
CA ALA A 350 -0.70 -8.12 -33.52
C ALA A 350 -1.67 -7.63 -32.43
N ALA A 351 -2.96 -7.93 -32.56
CA ALA A 351 -3.98 -7.56 -31.57
C ALA A 351 -3.75 -8.24 -30.22
N ILE A 352 -3.34 -9.53 -30.21
CA ILE A 352 -3.01 -10.23 -28.96
C ILE A 352 -1.74 -9.65 -28.34
N GLU A 353 -0.70 -9.37 -29.13
CA GLU A 353 0.53 -8.76 -28.60
C GLU A 353 0.31 -7.35 -28.04
N GLU A 354 -0.51 -6.53 -28.71
CA GLU A 354 -0.89 -5.22 -28.20
C GLU A 354 -1.68 -5.32 -26.90
N SER A 355 -2.65 -6.24 -26.83
CA SER A 355 -3.38 -6.53 -25.59
C SER A 355 -2.45 -7.02 -24.48
N LYS A 356 -1.47 -7.88 -24.79
CA LYS A 356 -0.48 -8.35 -23.82
C LYS A 356 0.37 -7.20 -23.29
N ARG A 357 0.85 -6.31 -24.17
CA ARG A 357 1.61 -5.12 -23.75
C ARG A 357 0.80 -4.22 -22.82
N ALA A 358 -0.45 -3.95 -23.18
CA ALA A 358 -1.33 -3.06 -22.42
C ALA A 358 -1.80 -3.66 -21.08
N SER A 359 -2.11 -4.96 -21.04
CA SER A 359 -2.69 -5.63 -19.86
C SER A 359 -1.66 -6.31 -18.96
N VAL A 360 -0.42 -6.55 -19.43
CA VAL A 360 0.62 -7.25 -18.66
C VAL A 360 1.88 -6.40 -18.53
N ASP A 361 2.51 -6.03 -19.64
CA ASP A 361 3.88 -5.50 -19.60
C ASP A 361 3.95 -4.12 -18.93
N GLU A 362 3.09 -3.19 -19.33
CA GLU A 362 3.03 -1.85 -18.73
C GLU A 362 2.53 -1.89 -17.26
N PRO A 363 1.42 -2.59 -16.92
CA PRO A 363 1.01 -2.74 -15.52
C PRO A 363 2.06 -3.42 -14.65
N SER A 364 2.77 -4.43 -15.16
CA SER A 364 3.86 -5.09 -14.41
C SER A 364 5.06 -4.18 -14.18
N LYS A 365 5.34 -3.27 -15.12
CA LYS A 365 6.40 -2.27 -14.98
C LYS A 365 6.02 -1.20 -13.96
N GLU A 366 4.79 -0.69 -14.00
CA GLU A 366 4.26 0.22 -13.00
C GLU A 366 4.19 -0.44 -11.61
N LEU A 367 3.75 -1.69 -11.53
CA LEU A 367 3.75 -2.48 -10.29
C LEU A 367 5.14 -2.51 -9.65
N ARG A 368 6.19 -2.81 -10.44
CA ARG A 368 7.56 -2.85 -9.95
C ARG A 368 8.07 -1.49 -9.49
N SER A 369 7.71 -0.40 -10.18
CA SER A 369 8.11 0.95 -9.77
C SER A 369 7.44 1.36 -8.46
N LEU A 370 6.13 1.11 -8.32
CA LEU A 370 5.36 1.42 -7.12
C LEU A 370 5.85 0.62 -5.90
N VAL A 371 6.11 -0.69 -6.06
CA VAL A 371 6.67 -1.53 -4.98
C VAL A 371 8.02 -1.00 -4.52
N LYS A 372 8.88 -0.58 -5.46
CA LYS A 372 10.19 0.01 -5.15
C LYS A 372 10.04 1.34 -4.43
N GLU A 373 9.17 2.22 -4.90
CA GLU A 373 8.91 3.53 -4.29
C GLU A 373 8.39 3.39 -2.85
N LEU A 374 7.37 2.54 -2.66
CA LEU A 374 6.82 2.25 -1.33
C LEU A 374 7.88 1.71 -0.39
N SER A 375 8.67 0.74 -0.84
CA SER A 375 9.64 0.03 0.02
C SER A 375 10.89 0.83 0.35
N THR A 376 11.32 1.75 -0.53
CA THR A 376 12.59 2.47 -0.37
C THR A 376 12.43 3.93 0.06
N LYS A 377 11.29 4.56 -0.21
CA LYS A 377 11.08 5.99 0.05
C LYS A 377 9.93 6.26 1.01
N GLN A 378 8.71 5.82 0.66
CA GLN A 378 7.50 6.27 1.36
C GLN A 378 7.38 5.63 2.75
N ALA A 379 7.42 4.30 2.86
CA ALA A 379 7.21 3.62 4.12
C ALA A 379 8.33 3.83 5.15
N PRO A 380 9.64 3.74 4.77
CA PRO A 380 10.72 3.98 5.73
C PRO A 380 10.69 5.40 6.33
N LYS A 381 10.37 6.42 5.53
CA LYS A 381 10.30 7.82 5.99
C LYS A 381 9.36 8.02 7.19
N VAL A 382 8.19 7.37 7.18
CA VAL A 382 7.20 7.48 8.25
C VAL A 382 7.57 6.56 9.42
N LEU A 383 7.81 5.26 9.14
CA LEU A 383 8.05 4.27 10.19
C LEU A 383 9.37 4.50 10.94
N ASP A 384 10.45 4.92 10.26
CA ASP A 384 11.73 5.16 10.92
C ASP A 384 11.67 6.41 11.80
N ARG A 385 10.93 7.45 11.38
CA ARG A 385 10.65 8.63 12.20
C ARG A 385 9.94 8.23 13.49
N GLU A 386 8.85 7.48 13.41
CA GLU A 386 8.11 7.02 14.59
C GLU A 386 8.96 6.11 15.49
N LYS A 387 9.73 5.18 14.90
CA LYS A 387 10.68 4.33 15.63
C LYS A 387 11.72 5.16 16.39
N GLN A 388 12.22 6.23 15.79
CA GLN A 388 13.20 7.13 16.42
C GLN A 388 12.57 7.91 17.59
N VAL A 389 11.37 8.46 17.41
CA VAL A 389 10.62 9.16 18.46
C VAL A 389 10.33 8.22 19.63
N ARG A 390 9.88 6.99 19.35
CA ARG A 390 9.64 5.97 20.38
C ARG A 390 10.91 5.62 21.16
N ARG A 391 12.05 5.43 20.47
CA ARG A 391 13.33 5.13 21.13
C ARG A 391 13.76 6.24 22.08
N ARG A 392 13.65 7.50 21.66
CA ARG A 392 13.92 8.68 22.51
C ARG A 392 12.98 8.70 23.72
N GLY A 393 11.69 8.49 23.51
CA GLY A 393 10.70 8.44 24.60
C GLY A 393 10.98 7.34 25.63
N LYS A 394 11.40 6.14 25.20
CA LYS A 394 11.81 5.05 26.12
C LYS A 394 13.06 5.41 26.92
N THR A 395 14.05 6.00 26.25
CA THR A 395 15.29 6.46 26.89
C THR A 395 15.00 7.55 27.95
N ASP A 396 14.13 8.51 27.62
CA ASP A 396 13.70 9.56 28.55
C ASP A 396 12.97 8.97 29.78
N LEU A 397 12.12 7.96 29.57
CA LEU A 397 11.41 7.27 30.65
C LEU A 397 12.39 6.57 31.59
N GLU A 398 13.37 5.84 31.05
CA GLU A 398 14.42 5.18 31.83
C GLU A 398 15.24 6.18 32.65
N ARG A 399 15.67 7.29 32.03
CA ARG A 399 16.42 8.36 32.72
C ARG A 399 15.60 8.97 33.86
N LEU A 400 14.32 9.26 33.62
CA LEU A 400 13.44 9.86 34.62
C LEU A 400 13.21 8.91 35.80
N LEU A 401 13.01 7.62 35.55
CA LEU A 401 12.86 6.61 36.60
C LEU A 401 14.15 6.43 37.43
N ALA A 402 15.30 6.29 36.77
CA ALA A 402 16.60 6.23 37.45
C ALA A 402 16.82 7.48 38.33
N ARG A 403 16.48 8.66 37.82
CA ARG A 403 16.63 9.91 38.58
C ARG A 403 15.67 10.00 39.77
N ARG A 404 14.45 9.48 39.62
CA ARG A 404 13.48 9.36 40.72
C ARG A 404 14.04 8.48 41.84
N GLU A 405 14.63 7.36 41.50
CA GLU A 405 15.27 6.44 42.45
C GLU A 405 16.46 7.09 43.16
N GLU A 406 17.33 7.79 42.43
CA GLU A 406 18.45 8.54 43.00
C GLU A 406 18.01 9.58 44.04
N ILE A 407 16.99 10.38 43.71
CA ILE A 407 16.47 11.42 44.61
C ILE A 407 15.80 10.78 45.83
N MET A 408 15.04 9.69 45.66
CA MET A 408 14.44 8.95 46.76
C MET A 408 15.50 8.37 47.70
N ALA A 409 16.55 7.73 47.15
CA ALA A 409 17.64 7.18 47.94
C ALA A 409 18.42 8.27 48.69
N ALA A 410 18.72 9.39 48.02
CA ALA A 410 19.34 10.55 48.64
C ALA A 410 18.47 11.11 49.78
N ARG A 411 17.14 11.16 49.59
CA ARG A 411 16.19 11.63 50.62
C ARG A 411 16.12 10.72 51.82
N THR A 412 16.10 9.40 51.62
CA THR A 412 16.13 8.43 52.72
C THR A 412 17.42 8.60 53.54
N LYS A 413 18.57 8.75 52.86
CA LYS A 413 19.86 8.99 53.53
C LYS A 413 19.85 10.31 54.31
N GLN A 414 19.42 11.41 53.68
CA GLN A 414 19.35 12.73 54.31
C GLN A 414 18.41 12.78 55.53
N THR A 415 17.23 12.15 55.41
CA THR A 415 16.27 12.08 56.52
C THR A 415 16.86 11.29 57.69
N SER A 416 17.61 10.22 57.41
CA SER A 416 18.29 9.45 58.45
C SER A 416 19.40 10.25 59.14
N THR A 417 20.21 11.00 58.39
CA THR A 417 21.27 11.86 58.96
C THR A 417 20.69 13.03 59.76
N PHE A 418 19.60 13.65 59.29
CA PHE A 418 18.93 14.72 60.03
C PHE A 418 18.31 14.21 61.34
N LYS A 419 17.74 12.99 61.37
CA LYS A 419 17.27 12.36 62.60
C LYS A 419 18.38 12.08 63.60
N VAL A 420 19.55 11.60 63.13
CA VAL A 420 20.73 11.40 63.98
C VAL A 420 21.20 12.73 64.55
N TYR A 421 21.30 13.76 63.70
CA TYR A 421 21.64 15.11 64.11
C TYR A 421 20.67 15.62 65.20
N LEU A 422 19.36 15.60 64.96
CA LEU A 422 18.36 16.00 65.96
C LEU A 422 18.50 15.22 67.28
N ALA A 423 18.77 13.91 67.24
CA ALA A 423 18.93 13.11 68.44
C ALA A 423 20.23 13.43 69.22
N GLU A 424 21.32 13.77 68.52
CA GLU A 424 22.55 14.26 69.14
C GLU A 424 22.33 15.65 69.77
N TRP A 425 21.60 16.52 69.08
CA TRP A 425 21.24 17.85 69.57
C TRP A 425 20.30 17.80 70.78
N ASP A 426 19.31 16.93 70.79
CA ASP A 426 18.44 16.71 71.96
C ASP A 426 19.24 16.22 73.18
N LYS A 427 20.29 15.42 72.98
CA LYS A 427 21.19 15.01 74.08
C LYS A 427 22.00 16.20 74.61
N MET A 428 22.56 17.02 73.73
CA MET A 428 23.30 18.23 74.12
C MET A 428 22.40 19.22 74.86
N PHE A 429 21.15 19.38 74.41
CA PHE A 429 20.14 20.21 75.07
C PHE A 429 19.80 19.69 76.48
N ARG A 430 19.49 18.40 76.62
CA ARG A 430 19.21 17.79 77.94
C ARG A 430 20.42 17.83 78.87
N HIS A 431 21.63 17.71 78.33
CA HIS A 431 22.85 17.84 79.13
C HIS A 431 23.01 19.28 79.65
N ASN A 432 22.75 20.28 78.80
CA ASN A 432 22.74 21.69 79.20
C ASN A 432 21.66 21.96 80.26
N GLU A 433 20.45 21.42 80.09
CA GLU A 433 19.35 21.50 81.06
C GLU A 433 19.70 20.87 82.42
N GLN A 434 20.27 19.66 82.42
CA GLN A 434 20.70 18.97 83.63
C GLN A 434 21.83 19.73 84.36
N GLN A 435 22.73 20.38 83.62
CA GLN A 435 23.74 21.27 84.20
C GLN A 435 23.09 22.52 84.81
N GLN A 436 22.06 23.10 84.17
CA GLN A 436 21.30 24.23 84.72
C GLN A 436 20.60 23.86 86.04
N GLU A 437 20.00 22.68 86.17
CA GLU A 437 19.40 22.19 87.42
C GLU A 437 20.41 22.00 88.57
N ASN A 438 21.65 21.63 88.23
CA ASN A 438 22.73 21.54 89.20
C ASN A 438 23.25 22.93 89.59
N CYS A 439 23.30 23.89 88.65
CA CYS A 439 23.68 25.28 88.87
C CYS A 439 22.62 26.11 89.60
N LEU A 440 21.33 25.76 89.50
CA LEU A 440 20.26 26.31 90.36
C LEU A 440 20.48 26.03 91.85
N ARG A 441 21.41 25.12 92.19
CA ARG A 441 21.85 24.90 93.57
C ARG A 441 23.02 25.81 93.98
N ALA A 442 23.57 26.62 93.06
CA ALA A 442 24.80 27.42 93.22
C ALA A 442 24.62 28.90 92.78
N ILE A 443 23.41 29.46 92.96
CA ILE A 443 22.86 30.66 92.28
C ILE A 443 23.61 31.99 92.50
N GLU A 444 24.32 32.23 93.60
CA GLU A 444 24.81 33.58 93.93
C GLU A 444 26.04 34.05 93.11
N GLU A 445 26.88 33.14 92.61
CA GLU A 445 28.06 33.49 91.78
C GLU A 445 27.72 33.58 90.27
N LEU A 446 26.49 33.23 89.88
CA LEU A 446 26.12 32.94 88.49
C LEU A 446 25.43 34.09 87.72
N GLU A 447 25.03 35.18 88.37
CA GLU A 447 24.38 36.32 87.70
C GLU A 447 25.26 36.95 86.60
N GLN A 448 26.58 36.98 86.78
CA GLN A 448 27.51 37.52 85.77
C GLN A 448 27.76 36.55 84.61
N ARG A 449 27.63 35.24 84.83
CA ARG A 449 27.81 34.18 83.81
C ARG A 449 26.58 33.99 82.92
N LEU A 450 25.40 34.44 83.38
CA LEU A 450 24.10 34.28 82.72
C LEU A 450 23.98 35.01 81.36
N LYS A 451 24.70 36.13 81.17
CA LYS A 451 24.69 36.87 79.89
C LYS A 451 25.35 36.07 78.76
N TYR A 452 26.52 35.48 79.01
CA TYR A 452 27.24 34.66 78.01
C TYR A 452 26.48 33.39 77.61
N LEU A 453 25.78 32.75 78.55
CA LEU A 453 24.98 31.55 78.27
C LEU A 453 23.70 31.87 77.47
N SER A 454 23.17 33.09 77.58
CA SER A 454 22.04 33.53 76.75
C SER A 454 22.44 33.75 75.29
N GLU A 455 23.66 34.23 75.05
CA GLU A 455 24.25 34.39 73.72
C GLU A 455 24.55 33.02 73.09
N GLU A 456 25.14 32.08 73.85
CA GLU A 456 25.35 30.70 73.40
C GLU A 456 24.01 30.02 73.04
N ARG A 457 22.96 30.18 73.86
CA ARG A 457 21.63 29.65 73.54
C ARG A 457 21.04 30.26 72.27
N ALA A 458 21.25 31.56 72.02
CA ALA A 458 20.77 32.22 70.83
C ALA A 458 21.43 31.65 69.56
N ILE A 459 22.75 31.46 69.59
CA ILE A 459 23.53 30.86 68.49
C ILE A 459 23.04 29.42 68.20
N LEU A 460 22.82 28.60 69.23
CA LEU A 460 22.33 27.23 69.04
C LEU A 460 20.90 27.17 68.48
N VAL A 461 20.05 28.14 68.82
CA VAL A 461 18.69 28.26 68.27
C VAL A 461 18.75 28.72 66.81
N GLU A 462 19.62 29.66 66.49
CA GLU A 462 19.83 30.17 65.12
C GLU A 462 20.35 29.06 64.20
N ASP A 463 21.40 28.34 64.60
CA ASP A 463 21.94 27.18 63.85
C ASP A 463 20.88 26.11 63.60
N ARG A 464 20.03 25.84 64.59
CA ARG A 464 18.92 24.88 64.45
C ARG A 464 17.87 25.37 63.45
N LEU A 465 17.53 26.65 63.49
CA LEU A 465 16.57 27.26 62.57
C LEU A 465 17.11 27.26 61.14
N GLU A 466 18.40 27.54 60.95
CA GLU A 466 19.05 27.47 59.64
C GLU A 466 19.03 26.06 59.05
N VAL A 467 19.44 25.05 59.83
CA VAL A 467 19.43 23.65 59.37
C VAL A 467 18.00 23.16 59.11
N ALA A 468 17.03 23.55 59.94
CA ALA A 468 15.63 23.22 59.73
C ALA A 468 15.06 23.88 58.46
N ALA A 469 15.41 25.14 58.20
CA ALA A 469 14.99 25.86 57.00
C ALA A 469 15.60 25.24 55.72
N GLN A 470 16.89 24.87 55.75
CA GLN A 470 17.54 24.18 54.63
C GLN A 470 16.91 22.80 54.35
N GLU A 471 16.57 22.06 55.41
CA GLU A 471 15.92 20.75 55.28
C GLU A 471 14.49 20.86 54.75
N GLN A 472 13.75 21.89 55.17
CA GLN A 472 12.43 22.20 54.64
C GLN A 472 12.50 22.53 53.15
N GLN A 473 13.42 23.41 52.73
CA GLN A 473 13.62 23.76 51.32
C GLN A 473 13.93 22.52 50.47
N ARG A 474 14.86 21.66 50.92
CA ARG A 474 15.19 20.40 50.22
C ARG A 474 13.99 19.46 50.10
N SER A 475 13.13 19.41 51.13
CA SER A 475 11.91 18.61 51.11
C SER A 475 10.91 19.13 50.07
N GLU A 476 10.76 20.44 49.96
CA GLU A 476 9.87 21.11 49.00
C GLU A 476 10.38 20.95 47.55
N ASP A 477 11.69 21.05 47.33
CA ASP A 477 12.33 20.82 46.02
C ASP A 477 12.14 19.37 45.55
N ALA A 478 12.38 18.40 46.44
CA ALA A 478 12.17 16.98 46.14
C ALA A 478 10.69 16.67 45.84
N ALA A 479 9.76 17.24 46.59
CA ALA A 479 8.32 17.08 46.34
C ALA A 479 7.92 17.64 44.96
N SER A 480 8.48 18.80 44.58
CA SER A 480 8.27 19.41 43.27
C SER A 480 8.82 18.54 42.14
N PHE A 481 10.01 17.94 42.33
CA PHE A 481 10.55 16.94 41.40
C PHE A 481 9.66 15.72 41.25
N MET A 482 9.18 15.13 42.35
CA MET A 482 8.32 13.94 42.30
C MET A 482 7.01 14.19 41.54
N LEU A 483 6.41 15.37 41.73
CA LEU A 483 5.20 15.78 41.02
C LEU A 483 5.47 15.98 39.52
N PHE A 484 6.58 16.64 39.16
CA PHE A 484 7.01 16.78 37.77
C PHE A 484 7.27 15.41 37.13
N ALA A 485 8.01 14.54 37.82
CA ALA A 485 8.37 13.21 37.35
C ALA A 485 7.11 12.37 37.08
N ALA A 486 6.14 12.34 38.00
CA ALA A 486 4.90 11.60 37.82
C ALA A 486 4.07 12.09 36.61
N GLN A 487 3.94 13.41 36.45
CA GLN A 487 3.23 13.99 35.31
C GLN A 487 3.92 13.70 33.98
N HIS A 488 5.25 13.80 33.94
CA HIS A 488 6.03 13.56 32.73
C HIS A 488 6.11 12.06 32.39
N GLU A 489 6.20 11.17 33.40
CA GLU A 489 6.11 9.72 33.27
C GLU A 489 4.78 9.31 32.61
N GLN A 490 3.65 9.85 33.08
CA GLN A 490 2.34 9.58 32.51
C GLN A 490 2.26 10.01 31.03
N LYS A 491 2.77 11.20 30.70
CA LYS A 491 2.77 11.70 29.32
C LYS A 491 3.69 10.88 28.41
N LEU A 492 4.88 10.49 28.89
CA LEU A 492 5.81 9.63 28.14
C LEU A 492 5.20 8.26 27.88
N ARG A 493 4.60 7.62 28.90
CA ARG A 493 3.92 6.33 28.73
C ARG A 493 2.82 6.42 27.70
N LYS A 494 1.98 7.46 27.75
CA LYS A 494 0.90 7.64 26.77
C LYS A 494 1.44 7.92 25.37
N THR A 495 2.49 8.71 25.24
CA THR A 495 3.19 8.95 23.96
C THR A 495 3.74 7.65 23.38
N ILE A 496 4.38 6.81 24.18
CA ILE A 496 4.92 5.51 23.75
C ILE A 496 3.78 4.58 23.30
N GLU A 497 2.70 4.49 24.08
CA GLU A 497 1.54 3.65 23.75
C GLU A 497 0.89 4.09 22.42
N ASN A 498 0.72 5.39 22.21
CA ASN A 498 0.18 5.94 20.98
C ASN A 498 1.10 5.69 19.77
N LEU A 499 2.42 5.80 19.95
CA LEU A 499 3.41 5.48 18.91
C LEU A 499 3.46 3.98 18.60
N ASP A 500 3.30 3.11 19.60
CA ASP A 500 3.24 1.67 19.39
C ASP A 500 1.97 1.26 18.62
N GLN A 501 0.82 1.90 18.90
CA GLN A 501 -0.39 1.75 18.09
C GLN A 501 -0.21 2.26 16.65
N SER A 502 0.41 3.44 16.47
CA SER A 502 0.68 3.98 15.13
C SER A 502 1.59 3.05 14.32
N LEU A 503 2.69 2.58 14.93
CA LEU A 503 3.62 1.63 14.30
C LEU A 503 2.93 0.31 13.96
N SER A 504 2.12 -0.24 14.88
CA SER A 504 1.34 -1.46 14.66
C SER A 504 0.42 -1.32 13.44
N CYS A 505 -0.35 -0.21 13.37
CA CYS A 505 -1.25 0.07 12.25
C CYS A 505 -0.47 0.29 10.94
N GLY A 506 0.55 1.14 10.95
CA GLY A 506 1.37 1.44 9.78
C GLY A 506 2.08 0.20 9.22
N GLU A 507 2.66 -0.65 10.08
CA GLU A 507 3.31 -1.90 9.67
C GLU A 507 2.28 -2.90 9.10
N ARG A 508 1.09 -2.99 9.69
CA ARG A 508 0.01 -3.85 9.18
C ARG A 508 -0.51 -3.39 7.81
N VAL A 509 -0.73 -2.09 7.64
CA VAL A 509 -1.13 -1.50 6.35
C VAL A 509 -0.03 -1.72 5.29
N LEU A 510 1.23 -1.52 5.65
CA LEU A 510 2.35 -1.76 4.75
C LEU A 510 2.42 -3.22 4.31
N GLU A 511 2.26 -4.16 5.23
CA GLU A 511 2.35 -5.59 4.93
C GLU A 511 1.20 -6.05 4.02
N VAL A 512 -0.04 -5.59 4.28
CA VAL A 512 -1.15 -5.93 3.40
C VAL A 512 -1.01 -5.31 2.02
N VAL A 513 -0.47 -4.09 1.89
CA VAL A 513 -0.20 -3.46 0.58
C VAL A 513 0.88 -4.24 -0.17
N ARG A 514 1.97 -4.65 0.49
CA ARG A 514 3.01 -5.49 -0.12
C ARG A 514 2.48 -6.84 -0.57
N SER A 515 1.75 -7.52 0.30
CA SER A 515 1.09 -8.79 -0.02
C SER A 515 0.13 -8.61 -1.19
N SER A 516 -0.63 -7.51 -1.22
CA SER A 516 -1.56 -7.20 -2.31
C SER A 516 -0.85 -6.97 -3.64
N TYR A 517 0.27 -6.24 -3.66
CA TYR A 517 1.11 -6.10 -4.86
C TYR A 517 1.63 -7.46 -5.36
N GLN A 518 1.99 -8.38 -4.46
CA GLN A 518 2.40 -9.73 -4.85
C GLN A 518 1.22 -10.52 -5.46
N HIS A 519 0.02 -10.41 -4.89
CA HIS A 519 -1.17 -11.06 -5.43
C HIS A 519 -1.55 -10.49 -6.82
N LEU A 520 -1.44 -9.18 -7.01
CA LEU A 520 -1.64 -8.54 -8.31
C LEU A 520 -0.59 -9.00 -9.33
N GLY A 521 0.69 -9.05 -8.95
CA GLY A 521 1.75 -9.57 -9.80
C GLY A 521 1.53 -11.01 -10.23
N LYS A 522 1.12 -11.88 -9.29
CA LYS A 522 0.74 -13.27 -9.59
C LYS A 522 -0.46 -13.32 -10.53
N TYR A 523 -1.49 -12.50 -10.33
CA TYR A 523 -2.63 -12.43 -11.25
C TYR A 523 -2.19 -12.05 -12.68
N LEU A 524 -1.37 -11.02 -12.84
CA LEU A 524 -0.88 -10.58 -14.15
C LEU A 524 -0.07 -11.68 -14.85
N GLN A 525 0.85 -12.33 -14.12
CA GLN A 525 1.73 -13.34 -14.70
C GLN A 525 1.05 -14.70 -14.91
N ASP A 526 0.29 -15.17 -13.93
CA ASP A 526 -0.33 -16.50 -14.00
C ASP A 526 -1.61 -16.48 -14.84
N MET A 527 -2.41 -15.43 -14.80
CA MET A 527 -3.67 -15.42 -15.56
C MET A 527 -3.48 -14.73 -16.89
N VAL A 528 -3.24 -13.42 -16.86
CA VAL A 528 -3.35 -12.58 -18.06
C VAL A 528 -2.23 -12.90 -19.07
N GLN A 529 -0.99 -13.01 -18.59
CA GLN A 529 0.14 -13.33 -19.45
C GLN A 529 0.03 -14.74 -20.04
N ARG A 530 -0.34 -15.72 -19.22
CA ARG A 530 -0.51 -17.11 -19.66
C ARG A 530 -1.61 -17.24 -20.70
N GLU A 531 -2.77 -16.61 -20.49
CA GLU A 531 -3.88 -16.61 -21.44
C GLU A 531 -3.45 -16.00 -22.80
N ALA A 532 -2.74 -14.87 -22.78
CA ALA A 532 -2.22 -14.26 -23.99
C ALA A 532 -1.19 -15.15 -24.70
N ASP A 533 -0.29 -15.80 -23.95
CA ASP A 533 0.73 -16.70 -24.50
C ASP A 533 0.09 -17.99 -25.08
N GLU A 534 -0.94 -18.53 -24.43
CA GLU A 534 -1.73 -19.68 -24.90
C GLU A 534 -2.49 -19.34 -26.19
N GLN A 535 -3.18 -18.20 -26.24
CA GLN A 535 -3.90 -17.75 -27.44
C GLN A 535 -2.94 -17.44 -28.60
N LEU A 536 -1.77 -16.82 -28.34
CA LEU A 536 -0.73 -16.63 -29.36
C LEU A 536 -0.25 -17.96 -29.93
N LEU A 537 -0.02 -18.94 -29.06
CA LEU A 537 0.40 -20.28 -29.49
C LEU A 537 -0.68 -20.97 -30.32
N GLU A 538 -1.95 -20.86 -29.93
CA GLU A 538 -3.09 -21.41 -30.66
C GLU A 538 -3.20 -20.79 -32.06
N VAL A 539 -3.16 -19.47 -32.16
CA VAL A 539 -3.21 -18.74 -33.44
C VAL A 539 -2.04 -19.13 -34.36
N ARG A 540 -0.82 -19.28 -33.81
CA ARG A 540 0.35 -19.70 -34.60
C ARG A 540 0.23 -21.14 -35.09
N LYS A 541 -0.41 -22.04 -34.32
CA LYS A 541 -0.71 -23.42 -34.75
C LYS A 541 -1.78 -23.45 -35.85
N GLU A 542 -2.81 -22.62 -35.74
CA GLU A 542 -3.82 -22.46 -36.79
C GLU A 542 -3.18 -21.92 -38.07
N ARG A 543 -2.33 -20.88 -37.97
CA ARG A 543 -1.56 -20.33 -39.08
C ARG A 543 -0.64 -21.38 -39.72
N LEU A 544 -0.01 -22.26 -38.94
CA LEU A 544 0.77 -23.39 -39.45
C LEU A 544 -0.11 -24.35 -40.29
N SER A 545 -1.29 -24.72 -39.77
CA SER A 545 -2.23 -25.58 -40.50
C SER A 545 -2.68 -24.93 -41.81
N HIS A 546 -2.99 -23.63 -41.77
CA HIS A 546 -3.35 -22.85 -42.93
C HIS A 546 -2.21 -22.76 -43.96
N PHE A 547 -1.00 -22.42 -43.52
CA PHE A 547 0.19 -22.38 -44.36
C PHE A 547 0.44 -23.74 -45.04
N ARG A 548 0.32 -24.83 -44.28
CA ARG A 548 0.42 -26.19 -44.82
C ARG A 548 -0.62 -26.45 -45.91
N GLY A 549 -1.89 -26.10 -45.67
CA GLY A 549 -2.97 -26.23 -46.64
C GLY A 549 -2.73 -25.43 -47.93
N LEU A 550 -2.29 -24.18 -47.81
CA LEU A 550 -1.94 -23.32 -48.95
C LEU A 550 -0.74 -23.88 -49.74
N TYR A 551 0.34 -24.24 -49.04
CA TYR A 551 1.56 -24.74 -49.66
C TYR A 551 1.33 -26.05 -50.42
N LEU A 552 0.59 -26.99 -49.81
CA LEU A 552 0.22 -28.23 -50.47
C LEU A 552 -0.67 -27.96 -51.68
N THR A 553 -1.70 -27.12 -51.56
CA THR A 553 -2.61 -26.77 -52.68
C THR A 553 -1.84 -26.16 -53.86
N LEU A 554 -0.90 -25.24 -53.61
CA LEU A 554 -0.01 -24.69 -54.64
C LEU A 554 0.87 -25.78 -55.28
N GLY A 555 1.39 -26.71 -54.48
CA GLY A 555 2.17 -27.85 -54.96
C GLY A 555 1.36 -28.82 -55.83
N GLU A 556 0.10 -29.10 -55.50
CA GLU A 556 -0.79 -29.91 -56.33
C GLU A 556 -1.11 -29.25 -57.67
N LEU A 557 -1.42 -27.95 -57.63
CA LEU A 557 -1.70 -27.19 -58.84
C LEU A 557 -0.48 -27.14 -59.75
N LYS A 558 0.71 -26.90 -59.18
CA LYS A 558 1.98 -26.95 -59.91
C LYS A 558 2.21 -28.32 -60.55
N TYR A 559 2.06 -29.41 -59.80
CA TYR A 559 2.23 -30.78 -60.33
C TYR A 559 1.26 -31.07 -61.49
N LYS A 560 -0.01 -30.68 -61.37
CA LYS A 560 -1.01 -30.84 -62.44
C LYS A 560 -0.62 -30.05 -63.70
N LYS A 561 -0.20 -28.78 -63.52
CA LYS A 561 0.25 -27.92 -64.62
C LYS A 561 1.51 -28.44 -65.31
N GLU A 562 2.51 -28.88 -64.55
CA GLU A 562 3.74 -29.47 -65.09
C GLU A 562 3.44 -30.71 -65.93
N ARG A 563 2.54 -31.59 -65.45
CA ARG A 563 2.12 -32.76 -66.22
C ARG A 563 1.38 -32.39 -67.52
N HIS A 564 0.50 -31.41 -67.48
CA HIS A 564 -0.18 -30.92 -68.69
C HIS A 564 0.80 -30.23 -69.66
N LEU A 565 1.86 -29.59 -69.15
CA LEU A 565 2.95 -29.04 -69.98
C LEU A 565 3.73 -30.17 -70.66
N GLU A 566 4.06 -31.26 -69.96
CA GLU A 566 4.68 -32.45 -70.55
C GLU A 566 3.79 -33.09 -71.65
N GLU A 567 2.47 -33.13 -71.44
CA GLU A 567 1.52 -33.61 -72.45
C GLU A 567 1.44 -32.68 -73.67
N LEU A 568 1.49 -31.36 -73.45
CA LEU A 568 1.58 -30.37 -74.53
C LEU A 568 2.88 -30.53 -75.31
N ASP A 569 4.01 -30.78 -74.65
CA ASP A 569 5.29 -31.01 -75.29
C ASP A 569 5.28 -32.24 -76.20
N LYS A 570 4.71 -33.35 -75.72
CA LYS A 570 4.51 -34.56 -76.56
C LYS A 570 3.63 -34.28 -77.78
N ARG A 571 2.58 -33.46 -77.63
CA ARG A 571 1.71 -33.06 -78.75
C ARG A 571 2.44 -32.14 -79.73
N ILE A 572 3.20 -31.17 -79.24
CA ILE A 572 4.03 -30.27 -80.06
C ILE A 572 5.04 -31.09 -80.86
N GLU A 573 5.69 -32.07 -80.23
CA GLU A 573 6.65 -32.96 -80.89
C GLU A 573 5.97 -33.87 -81.93
N TYR A 574 4.81 -34.44 -81.61
CA TYR A 574 3.99 -35.19 -82.58
C TYR A 574 3.66 -34.33 -83.81
N TYR A 575 3.15 -33.11 -83.62
CA TYR A 575 2.83 -32.21 -84.73
C TYR A 575 4.07 -31.72 -85.46
N HIS A 576 5.21 -31.60 -84.78
CA HIS A 576 6.48 -31.27 -85.41
C HIS A 576 6.94 -32.38 -86.37
N VAL A 577 6.90 -33.64 -85.93
CA VAL A 577 7.26 -34.80 -86.77
C VAL A 577 6.29 -34.95 -87.95
N GLN A 578 4.98 -34.79 -87.71
CA GLN A 578 3.96 -34.83 -88.78
C GLN A 578 4.12 -33.69 -89.78
N GLN A 579 4.50 -32.50 -89.31
CA GLN A 579 4.81 -31.37 -90.17
C GLN A 579 6.03 -31.67 -91.06
N GLU A 580 7.13 -32.18 -90.50
CA GLU A 580 8.33 -32.51 -91.27
C GLU A 580 8.06 -33.58 -92.33
N LEU A 581 7.37 -34.67 -91.95
CA LEU A 581 6.99 -35.72 -92.89
C LEU A 581 6.06 -35.21 -94.01
N ALA A 582 5.13 -34.31 -93.68
CA ALA A 582 4.24 -33.68 -94.66
C ALA A 582 4.97 -32.67 -95.55
N MET A 583 6.01 -32.00 -95.04
CA MET A 583 6.88 -31.12 -95.83
C MET A 583 7.74 -31.91 -96.81
N ASP A 584 8.34 -33.02 -96.37
CA ASP A 584 9.17 -33.90 -97.20
C ASP A 584 8.37 -34.58 -98.32
N THR A 585 7.06 -34.78 -98.11
CA THR A 585 6.13 -35.35 -99.09
C THR A 585 5.34 -34.30 -99.89
N PHE A 586 5.65 -33.00 -99.75
CA PHE A 586 4.96 -31.87 -100.40
C PHE A 586 3.44 -31.86 -100.19
N ASN A 587 2.97 -32.35 -99.05
CA ASN A 587 1.55 -32.42 -98.70
C ASN A 587 1.03 -31.06 -98.22
N PRO A 588 -0.07 -30.51 -98.79
CA PRO A 588 -0.62 -29.22 -98.38
C PRO A 588 -1.06 -29.16 -96.90
N LYS A 589 -1.31 -30.31 -96.25
CA LYS A 589 -1.60 -30.41 -94.81
C LYS A 589 -0.45 -29.98 -93.89
N ALA A 590 0.77 -29.84 -94.41
CA ALA A 590 1.91 -29.30 -93.65
C ALA A 590 1.62 -27.91 -93.05
N LYS A 591 0.82 -27.07 -93.72
CA LYS A 591 0.40 -25.76 -93.20
C LYS A 591 -0.55 -25.87 -92.02
N GLU A 592 -1.43 -26.87 -92.00
CA GLU A 592 -2.37 -27.11 -90.89
C GLU A 592 -1.60 -27.58 -89.64
N PHE A 593 -0.64 -28.49 -89.81
CA PHE A 593 0.24 -28.93 -88.72
C PHE A 593 1.14 -27.80 -88.20
N SER A 594 1.65 -26.93 -89.09
CA SER A 594 2.39 -25.73 -88.68
C SER A 594 1.53 -24.76 -87.86
N LYS A 595 0.26 -24.58 -88.23
CA LYS A 595 -0.67 -23.71 -87.48
C LYS A 595 -1.00 -24.31 -86.11
N ALA A 596 -1.36 -25.59 -86.06
CA ALA A 596 -1.64 -26.29 -84.81
C ALA A 596 -0.41 -26.30 -83.86
N LYS A 597 0.80 -26.49 -84.40
CA LYS A 597 2.06 -26.37 -83.64
C LYS A 597 2.24 -24.97 -83.07
N LYS A 598 1.96 -23.92 -83.84
CA LYS A 598 2.07 -22.53 -83.39
C LYS A 598 1.06 -22.22 -82.27
N ASP A 599 -0.19 -22.61 -82.44
CA ASP A 599 -1.25 -22.42 -81.43
C ASP A 599 -0.90 -23.16 -80.12
N LEU A 600 -0.34 -24.38 -80.21
CA LEU A 600 0.12 -25.13 -79.04
C LEU A 600 1.34 -24.51 -78.35
N LEU A 601 2.25 -23.86 -79.11
CA LEU A 601 3.39 -23.14 -78.53
C LEU A 601 2.94 -21.91 -77.74
N GLU A 602 1.93 -21.18 -78.21
CA GLU A 602 1.33 -20.05 -77.48
C GLU A 602 0.70 -20.54 -76.16
N VAL A 603 -0.06 -21.66 -76.20
CA VAL A 603 -0.62 -22.26 -74.98
C VAL A 603 0.49 -22.72 -74.03
N LYS A 604 1.56 -23.35 -74.53
CA LYS A 604 2.73 -23.75 -73.72
C LYS A 604 3.35 -22.55 -73.00
N GLU A 605 3.53 -21.43 -73.68
CA GLU A 605 4.10 -20.22 -73.08
C GLU A 605 3.22 -19.70 -71.94
N THR A 606 1.91 -19.60 -72.15
CA THR A 606 0.98 -19.17 -71.08
C THR A 606 0.97 -20.13 -69.89
N MET A 607 1.08 -21.44 -70.15
CA MET A 607 1.14 -22.47 -69.14
C MET A 607 2.43 -22.39 -68.30
N GLN A 608 3.57 -22.17 -68.97
CA GLN A 608 4.86 -22.00 -68.32
C GLN A 608 4.86 -20.76 -67.40
N GLN A 609 4.31 -19.64 -67.87
CA GLN A 609 4.15 -18.42 -67.06
C GLN A 609 3.31 -18.68 -65.80
N GLN A 610 2.25 -19.48 -65.91
CA GLN A 610 1.43 -19.87 -64.74
C GLN A 610 2.19 -20.76 -63.76
N ILE A 611 2.98 -21.72 -64.25
CA ILE A 611 3.84 -22.59 -63.41
C ILE A 611 4.86 -21.73 -62.65
N ASP A 612 5.51 -20.80 -63.33
CA ASP A 612 6.50 -19.91 -62.74
C ASP A 612 5.86 -19.00 -61.67
N LEU A 613 4.66 -18.48 -61.94
CA LEU A 613 3.89 -17.69 -60.98
C LEU A 613 3.54 -18.50 -59.72
N ILE A 614 3.10 -19.76 -59.88
CA ILE A 614 2.81 -20.65 -58.74
C ILE A 614 4.10 -20.93 -57.95
N GLY A 615 5.22 -21.16 -58.64
CA GLY A 615 6.53 -21.35 -58.02
C GLY A 615 6.97 -20.14 -57.20
N GLN A 616 6.85 -18.93 -57.76
CA GLN A 616 7.17 -17.69 -57.06
C GLN A 616 6.27 -17.48 -55.83
N LYS A 617 4.97 -17.77 -55.95
CA LYS A 617 4.03 -17.73 -54.83
C LYS A 617 4.45 -18.69 -53.72
N ALA A 618 4.80 -19.95 -54.04
CA ALA A 618 5.22 -20.94 -53.04
C ALA A 618 6.50 -20.52 -52.28
N VAL A 619 7.50 -19.97 -52.99
CA VAL A 619 8.73 -19.43 -52.37
C VAL A 619 8.41 -18.27 -51.45
N LYS A 620 7.57 -17.34 -51.90
CA LYS A 620 7.14 -16.19 -51.10
C LYS A 620 6.43 -16.64 -49.80
N GLN A 621 5.50 -17.59 -49.88
CA GLN A 621 4.82 -18.12 -48.69
C GLN A 621 5.79 -18.78 -47.70
N LEU A 622 6.86 -19.43 -48.19
CA LEU A 622 7.91 -19.99 -47.31
C LEU A 622 8.67 -18.89 -46.57
N GLU A 623 9.12 -17.86 -47.28
CA GLU A 623 9.85 -16.74 -46.66
C GLU A 623 9.01 -16.02 -45.62
N ASP A 624 7.74 -15.80 -45.96
CA ASP A 624 6.78 -15.12 -45.11
C ASP A 624 6.38 -15.91 -43.86
N PHE A 625 6.51 -17.24 -43.88
CA PHE A 625 6.21 -18.10 -42.74
C PHE A 625 7.40 -18.30 -41.78
N LYS A 626 8.65 -18.05 -42.21
CA LYS A 626 9.86 -18.24 -41.39
C LYS A 626 9.80 -17.61 -39.99
N PRO A 627 9.30 -16.36 -39.81
CA PRO A 627 9.22 -15.79 -38.46
C PRO A 627 8.30 -16.59 -37.53
N THR A 628 7.16 -17.05 -38.04
CA THR A 628 6.22 -17.90 -37.28
C THR A 628 6.82 -19.26 -36.96
N GLU A 629 7.57 -19.85 -37.90
CA GLU A 629 8.30 -21.11 -37.67
C GLU A 629 9.27 -21.00 -36.48
N GLN A 630 10.08 -19.94 -36.43
CA GLN A 630 11.02 -19.71 -35.33
C GLN A 630 10.31 -19.62 -33.97
N LEU A 631 9.16 -18.95 -33.91
CA LEU A 631 8.37 -18.79 -32.70
C LEU A 631 7.68 -20.10 -32.27
N LEU A 632 7.25 -20.92 -33.22
CA LEU A 632 6.69 -22.25 -32.97
C LEU A 632 7.74 -23.23 -32.44
N LEU A 633 8.94 -23.21 -33.02
CA LEU A 633 10.08 -24.01 -32.56
C LEU A 633 10.52 -23.60 -31.15
N ALA A 634 10.60 -22.28 -30.88
CA ALA A 634 10.90 -21.76 -29.54
C ALA A 634 9.84 -22.19 -28.50
N SER A 635 8.60 -22.38 -28.95
CA SER A 635 7.47 -22.87 -28.14
C SER A 635 7.41 -24.40 -28.04
N GLY A 636 8.42 -25.12 -28.56
CA GLY A 636 8.54 -26.59 -28.50
C GLY A 636 7.59 -27.38 -29.40
N VAL A 637 6.97 -26.74 -30.40
CA VAL A 637 6.08 -27.41 -31.35
C VAL A 637 6.92 -28.23 -32.33
N LYS A 638 6.59 -29.52 -32.49
CA LYS A 638 7.21 -30.39 -33.50
C LYS A 638 6.78 -29.92 -34.89
N PHE A 639 7.70 -29.25 -35.59
CA PHE A 639 7.46 -28.72 -36.94
C PHE A 639 8.02 -29.68 -38.00
N VAL A 640 7.15 -30.12 -38.91
CA VAL A 640 7.54 -30.85 -40.13
C VAL A 640 7.33 -29.92 -41.31
N HIS A 641 8.39 -29.68 -42.06
CA HIS A 641 8.39 -28.69 -43.14
C HIS A 641 7.48 -29.15 -44.31
N PRO A 642 6.52 -28.33 -44.79
CA PRO A 642 5.57 -28.72 -45.85
C PRO A 642 6.20 -29.15 -47.18
N VAL A 643 7.42 -28.69 -47.48
CA VAL A 643 8.22 -29.19 -48.62
C VAL A 643 8.40 -30.71 -48.57
N LYS A 644 8.79 -31.26 -47.41
CA LYS A 644 9.04 -32.70 -47.29
C LYS A 644 7.77 -33.52 -47.51
N GLU A 645 6.66 -33.02 -46.98
CA GLU A 645 5.36 -33.66 -47.18
C GLU A 645 4.88 -33.60 -48.63
N LEU A 646 5.12 -32.47 -49.32
CA LEU A 646 4.80 -32.34 -50.73
C LEU A 646 5.64 -33.32 -51.58
N GLU A 647 6.92 -33.48 -51.27
CA GLU A 647 7.80 -34.47 -51.92
C GLU A 647 7.27 -35.89 -51.74
N GLU A 648 6.90 -36.28 -50.51
CA GLU A 648 6.30 -37.59 -50.22
C GLU A 648 4.98 -37.80 -50.96
N MET A 649 4.12 -36.77 -51.03
CA MET A 649 2.87 -36.83 -51.77
C MET A 649 3.09 -37.02 -53.26
N ASN A 650 4.04 -36.29 -53.85
CA ASN A 650 4.35 -36.40 -55.27
C ASN A 650 4.94 -37.78 -55.59
N GLN A 651 5.84 -38.32 -54.74
CA GLN A 651 6.35 -39.69 -54.89
C GLN A 651 5.22 -40.73 -54.89
N ARG A 652 4.27 -40.63 -53.94
CA ARG A 652 3.09 -41.52 -53.90
C ARG A 652 2.22 -41.39 -55.15
N ARG A 653 2.05 -40.19 -55.70
CA ARG A 653 1.29 -39.96 -56.95
C ARG A 653 1.97 -40.62 -58.14
N THR A 654 3.27 -40.43 -58.30
CA THR A 654 4.05 -41.06 -59.38
C THR A 654 4.00 -42.58 -59.26
N GLN A 655 4.12 -43.13 -58.05
CA GLN A 655 4.00 -44.56 -57.81
C GLN A 655 2.65 -45.12 -58.23
N LYS A 656 1.54 -44.48 -57.82
CA LYS A 656 0.18 -44.90 -58.23
C LYS A 656 -0.02 -44.85 -59.74
N LEU A 657 0.54 -43.86 -60.42
CA LEU A 657 0.47 -43.75 -61.89
C LEU A 657 1.23 -44.88 -62.58
N LEU A 658 2.40 -45.26 -62.05
CA LEU A 658 3.18 -46.41 -62.54
C LEU A 658 2.42 -47.72 -62.30
N GLU A 659 1.81 -47.90 -61.13
CA GLU A 659 0.96 -49.06 -60.82
C GLU A 659 -0.24 -49.15 -61.77
N TYR A 660 -0.91 -48.03 -62.05
CA TYR A 660 -2.01 -47.97 -63.01
C TYR A 660 -1.56 -48.25 -64.45
N HIS A 661 -0.42 -47.69 -64.87
CA HIS A 661 0.16 -47.96 -66.19
C HIS A 661 0.50 -49.45 -66.34
N ASN A 662 1.11 -50.05 -65.32
CA ASN A 662 1.41 -51.49 -65.32
C ASN A 662 0.13 -52.33 -65.39
N LEU A 663 -0.92 -51.95 -64.64
CA LEU A 663 -2.22 -52.62 -64.68
C LEU A 663 -2.86 -52.52 -66.09
N MET A 664 -2.87 -51.33 -66.69
CA MET A 664 -3.40 -51.11 -68.04
C MET A 664 -2.60 -51.86 -69.11
N SER A 665 -1.27 -51.93 -68.97
CA SER A 665 -0.43 -52.76 -69.83
C SER A 665 -0.79 -54.24 -69.73
N THR A 666 -0.98 -54.75 -68.50
CA THR A 666 -1.36 -56.16 -68.30
C THR A 666 -2.80 -56.49 -68.76
N ILE A 667 -3.73 -55.55 -68.66
CA ILE A 667 -5.10 -55.71 -69.19
C ILE A 667 -5.10 -55.63 -70.73
N GLY A 668 -4.29 -54.74 -71.31
CA GLY A 668 -4.06 -54.66 -72.76
C GLY A 668 -3.47 -55.95 -73.33
N ASP A 669 -2.50 -56.55 -72.64
CA ASP A 669 -1.94 -57.85 -73.01
C ASP A 669 -2.95 -59.00 -72.82
N GLY A 670 -3.82 -58.92 -71.81
CA GLY A 670 -4.90 -59.88 -71.57
C GLY A 670 -5.94 -59.92 -72.70
N ARG A 671 -6.41 -58.75 -73.17
CA ARG A 671 -7.32 -58.64 -74.34
C ARG A 671 -6.65 -59.09 -75.64
N SER A 672 -5.38 -58.77 -75.82
CA SER A 672 -4.58 -59.19 -76.98
C SER A 672 -4.42 -60.72 -77.02
N ARG A 673 -4.35 -61.37 -75.86
CA ARG A 673 -4.23 -62.83 -75.73
C ARG A 673 -5.57 -63.55 -75.92
N GLU A 674 -6.69 -62.98 -75.47
CA GLU A 674 -8.04 -63.49 -75.75
C GLU A 674 -8.43 -63.33 -77.23
N GLU A 675 -8.05 -62.23 -77.90
CA GLU A 675 -8.24 -62.06 -79.35
C GLU A 675 -7.32 -62.98 -80.17
N ALA A 676 -6.10 -63.27 -79.70
CA ALA A 676 -5.20 -64.24 -80.32
C ALA A 676 -5.67 -65.70 -80.14
N GLU A 677 -6.26 -66.05 -79.00
CA GLU A 677 -6.86 -67.39 -78.77
C GLU A 677 -8.18 -67.58 -79.52
N ALA A 678 -8.95 -66.50 -79.76
CA ALA A 678 -10.15 -66.53 -80.62
C ALA A 678 -9.81 -66.67 -82.12
N ASN A 679 -8.72 -66.07 -82.59
CA ASN A 679 -8.25 -66.20 -83.98
C ASN A 679 -7.36 -67.44 -84.24
N GLY A 680 -6.96 -68.19 -83.20
CA GLY A 680 -6.15 -69.41 -83.31
C GLY A 680 -6.92 -70.69 -83.68
N LYS A 681 -8.26 -70.67 -83.71
CA LYS A 681 -9.10 -71.81 -84.13
C LYS A 681 -9.55 -71.71 -85.60
N VAL A 682 -8.60 -71.63 -86.53
CA VAL A 682 -8.86 -71.97 -87.95
C VAL A 682 -7.83 -73.01 -88.37
N ALA A 683 -8.25 -74.28 -88.32
CA ALA A 683 -7.47 -75.41 -88.79
C ALA A 683 -7.37 -75.43 -90.33
N PRO A 684 -6.23 -75.84 -90.93
CA PRO A 684 -6.10 -76.00 -92.37
C PRO A 684 -6.72 -77.33 -92.85
N LYS A 685 -7.23 -77.26 -94.09
CA LYS A 685 -7.93 -78.29 -94.89
C LYS A 685 -7.18 -79.63 -95.03
N THR A 686 -7.92 -80.74 -95.20
CA THR A 686 -7.63 -81.77 -96.23
C THR A 686 -8.88 -82.56 -96.67
N SER A 687 -9.07 -82.60 -97.99
CA SER A 687 -9.72 -83.59 -98.86
C SER A 687 -10.31 -84.88 -98.27
N SER A 688 -11.60 -85.13 -98.55
CA SER A 688 -12.07 -86.12 -99.54
C SER A 688 -13.55 -85.93 -99.84
#